data_AF-A0A1C6ELZ1-F1
#
_entry.id   AF-A0A1C6ELZ1-F1
#
_cell.length_a   1.000
_cell.length_b   1.000
_cell.length_c   1.000
_cell.angle_alpha   90.00
_cell.angle_beta   90.00
_cell.angle_gamma   90.00
#
_symmetry.space_group_name_H-M   'P 1'
#
loop_
_entity.id
_entity.type
_entity.pdbx_description
1 polymer ?
#
loop_
_entity_poly.entity_id
_entity_poly.type
_entity_poly.pdbx_seq_one_letter_code
_entity_poly.pdbx_strand_id
1 'polypeptide(L)'
;MRITDEQKERANLVNLPQFLMSHGFDLKKVGKEYVWKEHDSLHIKDNGPGERGQWFRFSENRGGDNIGLLREYMDMSFLDAVEALTGEHIDRTYTPSRTYESKPVQQTARELSLAEADNCRRVFAYLCKTRGLDYDMLSALVKKGIISQEEKTGNVLFKYYDDRGKGIGAEKVGTSTEHKFKGIATGSAGGHGFEVVHGTGEKAFFFESAIDMLSYLQMHSKELDNCRLVSMMGVKPSIVLDTMLRHNIAPENVFLCSDNDTAGNEFARRLQEQYPDMKRIITPDTYKDWNDMLRDIPKQIEVEQETKTKEVNSVADLMTYGNKMWNNATDNRDKSLISMQLADFQRVQEMLEKSGINYYAYEMNSTVRMAVNDKDTDWLRKIFGNMNVTKSNRPYSPPEKNIIGNTEYRYIPQKEYVTADRDLVLKMADIMARRGMQFSGRIYPSGKGTLTVSHADFVAVRNIKDEVISMRKQFASPDKAQEVGNRDYCANRDTRYYMSKLTPEQFKEVKPFLETSVSYHAVSREGKVAFAVDKENAPAFHRALENAVREVGMLRNMADLGLTMEQNIALSHVVHRLAVEYMKLDLADFFDSRYDEAQFGEMLSLVNAYIAQTPAERYGENSKLTDMLEAKSSFERSMELSDFFSQHDFSDEQRAAITAMFVGDVTRGQIDSIDETFTAEDIQAYDEILHNALQESDVADFLTAHKQTVIDRENANRIPTEEEVLFPKADLARFLAEHTLSSDDWKAWHIRCLNGVILKSTSPAIILLSAIICPKKSCMHLRSVIIRVMIFAMSLRSV
;
A
#
# COMPACT_ATOMS: atom_id res chain seq x y z
N MET A 1 -46.60 -10.99 -6.35
CA MET A 1 -45.68 -12.10 -6.00
C MET A 1 -44.67 -11.54 -5.02
N ARG A 2 -44.64 -11.99 -3.77
CA ARG A 2 -43.81 -11.30 -2.77
C ARG A 2 -43.19 -12.25 -1.76
N ILE A 3 -41.88 -12.42 -1.88
CA ILE A 3 -41.01 -12.83 -0.77
C ILE A 3 -40.95 -11.64 0.20
N THR A 4 -41.33 -11.86 1.46
CA THR A 4 -41.23 -10.84 2.51
C THR A 4 -39.76 -10.64 2.91
N ASP A 5 -39.42 -9.47 3.45
CA ASP A 5 -38.05 -9.26 3.94
C ASP A 5 -37.72 -10.19 5.12
N GLU A 6 -38.73 -10.64 5.86
CA GLU A 6 -38.62 -11.67 6.90
C GLU A 6 -38.23 -13.03 6.30
N GLN A 7 -38.75 -13.40 5.13
CA GLN A 7 -38.36 -14.63 4.43
C GLN A 7 -36.92 -14.58 3.92
N LYS A 8 -36.48 -13.42 3.41
CA LYS A 8 -35.07 -13.21 3.02
C LYS A 8 -34.14 -13.28 4.22
N GLU A 9 -34.55 -12.69 5.33
CA GLU A 9 -33.78 -12.73 6.57
C GLU A 9 -33.66 -14.16 7.08
N ARG A 10 -34.78 -14.90 7.14
CA ARG A 10 -34.76 -16.32 7.51
C ARG A 10 -33.84 -17.14 6.61
N ALA A 11 -33.90 -16.95 5.28
CA ALA A 11 -33.03 -17.64 4.33
C ALA A 11 -31.53 -17.38 4.61
N ASN A 12 -31.17 -16.14 4.96
CA ASN A 12 -29.79 -15.77 5.26
C ASN A 12 -29.32 -16.20 6.66
N LEU A 13 -30.23 -16.57 7.56
CA LEU A 13 -29.91 -17.09 8.90
C LEU A 13 -29.80 -18.62 8.96
N VAL A 14 -30.07 -19.32 7.85
CA VAL A 14 -29.88 -20.77 7.74
C VAL A 14 -28.39 -21.10 7.94
N ASN A 15 -28.10 -22.16 8.71
CA ASN A 15 -26.74 -22.69 8.80
C ASN A 15 -26.32 -23.25 7.44
N LEU A 16 -25.46 -22.51 6.75
CA LEU A 16 -25.13 -22.74 5.35
C LEU A 16 -24.31 -24.03 5.16
N PRO A 17 -23.30 -24.36 5.99
CA PRO A 17 -22.61 -25.64 5.88
C PRO A 17 -23.53 -26.85 6.05
N GLN A 18 -24.43 -26.82 7.04
CA GLN A 18 -25.37 -27.91 7.28
C GLN A 18 -26.36 -28.08 6.14
N PHE A 19 -26.84 -26.96 5.57
CA PHE A 19 -27.70 -26.97 4.40
C PHE A 19 -27.00 -27.57 3.17
N LEU A 20 -25.76 -27.17 2.90
CA LEU A 20 -25.01 -27.68 1.75
C LEU A 20 -24.68 -29.18 1.90
N MET A 21 -24.27 -29.62 3.10
CA MET A 21 -24.03 -31.04 3.38
C MET A 21 -25.29 -31.89 3.22
N SER A 22 -26.48 -31.38 3.61
CA SER A 22 -27.74 -32.11 3.41
C SER A 22 -28.18 -32.18 1.93
N HIS A 23 -27.66 -31.27 1.09
CA HIS A 23 -27.87 -31.25 -0.36
C HIS A 23 -26.73 -31.91 -1.16
N GLY A 24 -25.88 -32.70 -0.49
CA GLY A 24 -24.88 -33.55 -1.13
C GLY A 24 -23.52 -32.90 -1.40
N PHE A 25 -23.26 -31.70 -0.90
CA PHE A 25 -21.96 -31.06 -1.00
C PHE A 25 -20.97 -31.67 -0.01
N ASP A 26 -19.81 -32.13 -0.51
CA ASP A 26 -18.76 -32.69 0.33
C ASP A 26 -17.87 -31.58 0.91
N LEU A 27 -18.19 -31.13 2.12
CA LEU A 27 -17.48 -30.08 2.83
C LEU A 27 -16.45 -30.66 3.82
N LYS A 28 -15.25 -30.09 3.84
CA LYS A 28 -14.19 -30.39 4.80
C LYS A 28 -14.06 -29.26 5.81
N LYS A 29 -14.15 -29.57 7.10
CA LYS A 29 -13.91 -28.57 8.15
C LYS A 29 -12.43 -28.20 8.24
N VAL A 30 -12.13 -26.91 8.21
CA VAL A 30 -10.78 -26.34 8.32
C VAL A 30 -10.84 -25.18 9.32
N GLY A 31 -10.37 -25.41 10.55
CA GLY A 31 -10.45 -24.42 11.62
C GLY A 31 -11.90 -24.05 11.97
N LYS A 32 -12.26 -22.77 11.81
CA LYS A 32 -13.62 -22.23 12.07
C LYS A 32 -14.49 -22.13 10.81
N GLU A 33 -14.05 -22.72 9.69
CA GLU A 33 -14.71 -22.64 8.39
C GLU A 33 -14.85 -24.03 7.76
N TYR A 34 -15.68 -24.12 6.73
CA TYR A 34 -15.78 -25.28 5.85
C TYR A 34 -15.25 -24.91 4.47
N VAL A 35 -14.48 -25.82 3.88
CA VAL A 35 -14.01 -25.72 2.49
C VAL A 35 -14.71 -26.78 1.67
N TRP A 36 -15.22 -26.43 0.50
CA TRP A 36 -15.81 -27.40 -0.41
C TRP A 36 -14.70 -28.20 -1.11
N LYS A 37 -14.72 -29.53 -1.02
CA LYS A 37 -13.61 -30.36 -1.54
C LYS A 37 -13.36 -30.22 -3.04
N GLU A 38 -14.40 -29.95 -3.84
CA GLU A 38 -14.26 -29.74 -5.29
C GLU A 38 -13.80 -28.32 -5.64
N HIS A 39 -13.97 -27.37 -4.71
CA HIS A 39 -13.56 -25.98 -4.84
C HIS A 39 -12.75 -25.57 -3.59
N ASP A 40 -11.50 -26.02 -3.53
CA ASP A 40 -10.56 -25.85 -2.41
C ASP A 40 -10.30 -24.39 -1.99
N SER A 41 -10.64 -23.44 -2.84
CA SER A 41 -10.54 -22.00 -2.60
C SER A 41 -11.85 -21.36 -2.14
N LEU A 42 -12.96 -22.10 -2.06
CA LEU A 42 -14.25 -21.65 -1.55
C LEU A 42 -14.38 -21.98 -0.06
N HIS A 43 -14.30 -20.95 0.76
CA HIS A 43 -14.45 -21.00 2.21
C HIS A 43 -15.84 -20.54 2.63
N ILE A 44 -16.45 -21.27 3.54
CA ILE A 44 -17.81 -21.07 4.02
C ILE A 44 -17.74 -20.92 5.55
N LYS A 45 -18.30 -19.84 6.07
CA LYS A 45 -18.34 -19.58 7.51
C LYS A 45 -19.21 -20.62 8.22
N ASP A 46 -18.74 -21.18 9.33
CA ASP A 46 -19.51 -22.05 10.22
C ASP A 46 -20.49 -21.20 11.07
N ASN A 47 -21.58 -20.72 10.44
CA ASN A 47 -22.50 -19.78 11.08
C ASN A 47 -23.43 -20.45 12.09
N GLY A 48 -23.41 -19.97 13.34
CA GLY A 48 -24.25 -20.47 14.42
C GLY A 48 -25.74 -20.07 14.30
N PRO A 49 -26.61 -20.60 15.18
CA PRO A 49 -28.02 -20.23 15.20
C PRO A 49 -28.22 -18.72 15.37
N GLY A 50 -28.93 -18.08 14.43
CA GLY A 50 -29.15 -16.63 14.43
C GLY A 50 -28.00 -15.81 13.83
N GLU A 51 -26.94 -16.44 13.33
CA GLU A 51 -25.89 -15.77 12.55
C GLU A 51 -26.14 -15.92 11.05
N ARG A 52 -25.87 -14.85 10.31
CA ARG A 52 -25.94 -14.89 8.85
C ARG A 52 -24.83 -15.75 8.26
N GLY A 53 -25.18 -16.60 7.31
CA GLY A 53 -24.19 -17.36 6.56
C GLY A 53 -23.47 -16.48 5.53
N GLN A 54 -22.20 -16.81 5.32
CA GLN A 54 -21.29 -16.08 4.44
C GLN A 54 -20.30 -17.06 3.82
N TRP A 55 -19.90 -16.77 2.59
CA TRP A 55 -18.88 -17.51 1.89
C TRP A 55 -17.94 -16.58 1.12
N PHE A 56 -16.72 -17.06 0.89
CA PHE A 56 -15.70 -16.34 0.16
C PHE A 56 -14.83 -17.29 -0.65
N ARG A 57 -14.59 -16.95 -1.92
CA ARG A 57 -13.73 -17.68 -2.85
C ARG A 57 -12.44 -16.91 -3.09
N PHE A 58 -11.33 -17.40 -2.55
CA PHE A 58 -10.04 -16.71 -2.56
C PHE A 58 -9.39 -16.66 -3.95
N SER A 59 -9.64 -17.65 -4.81
CA SER A 59 -9.10 -17.68 -6.18
C SER A 59 -9.69 -16.61 -7.10
N GLU A 60 -10.92 -16.15 -6.82
CA GLU A 60 -11.65 -15.17 -7.65
C GLU A 60 -11.96 -13.86 -6.91
N ASN A 61 -11.57 -13.77 -5.64
CA ASN A 61 -11.83 -12.63 -4.74
C ASN A 61 -13.33 -12.24 -4.70
N ARG A 62 -14.21 -13.24 -4.60
CA ARG A 62 -15.67 -13.09 -4.58
C ARG A 62 -16.26 -13.68 -3.32
N GLY A 63 -17.35 -13.11 -2.83
CA GLY A 63 -18.09 -13.65 -1.69
C GLY A 63 -19.53 -13.15 -1.66
N GLY A 64 -20.35 -13.77 -0.84
CA GLY A 64 -21.79 -13.50 -0.81
C GLY A 64 -22.51 -14.07 0.41
N ASP A 65 -23.83 -13.89 0.41
CA ASP A 65 -24.75 -14.48 1.39
C ASP A 65 -25.29 -15.84 0.90
N ASN A 66 -26.12 -16.48 1.72
CA ASN A 66 -26.68 -17.81 1.43
C ASN A 66 -27.46 -17.83 0.12
N ILE A 67 -28.32 -16.84 -0.10
CA ILE A 67 -29.11 -16.73 -1.32
C ILE A 67 -28.19 -16.54 -2.54
N GLY A 68 -27.15 -15.70 -2.41
CA GLY A 68 -26.13 -15.53 -3.44
C GLY A 68 -25.42 -16.82 -3.80
N LEU A 69 -25.06 -17.65 -2.81
CA LEU A 69 -24.39 -18.94 -3.06
C LEU A 69 -25.27 -19.88 -3.90
N LEU A 70 -26.53 -20.06 -3.52
CA LEU A 70 -27.44 -20.98 -4.23
C LEU A 70 -27.72 -20.51 -5.67
N ARG A 71 -27.78 -19.20 -5.88
CA ARG A 71 -27.95 -18.64 -7.23
C ARG A 71 -26.71 -18.83 -8.09
N GLU A 72 -25.51 -18.76 -7.49
CA GLU A 72 -24.25 -18.82 -8.23
C GLU A 72 -23.74 -20.25 -8.45
N TYR A 73 -23.93 -21.15 -7.49
CA TYR A 73 -23.38 -22.52 -7.54
C TYR A 73 -24.44 -23.62 -7.68
N MET A 74 -25.73 -23.28 -7.61
CA MET A 74 -26.84 -24.23 -7.82
C MET A 74 -27.82 -23.79 -8.92
N ASP A 75 -27.48 -22.74 -9.68
CA ASP A 75 -28.28 -22.17 -10.78
C ASP A 75 -29.74 -21.87 -10.42
N MET A 76 -30.01 -21.57 -9.15
CA MET A 76 -31.36 -21.30 -8.68
C MET A 76 -31.79 -19.88 -9.01
N SER A 77 -33.08 -19.70 -9.32
CA SER A 77 -33.67 -18.35 -9.36
C SER A 77 -33.72 -17.77 -7.93
N PHE A 78 -33.89 -16.45 -7.81
CA PHE A 78 -34.01 -15.82 -6.48
C PHE A 78 -35.17 -16.40 -5.66
N LEU A 79 -36.28 -16.78 -6.32
CA LEU A 79 -37.42 -17.38 -5.65
C LEU A 79 -37.09 -18.80 -5.17
N ASP A 80 -36.58 -19.65 -6.07
CA ASP A 80 -36.28 -21.04 -5.75
C ASP A 80 -35.18 -21.14 -4.68
N ALA A 81 -34.20 -20.22 -4.66
CA ALA A 81 -33.17 -20.16 -3.63
C ALA A 81 -33.74 -19.83 -2.25
N VAL A 82 -34.72 -18.94 -2.16
CA VAL A 82 -35.39 -18.59 -0.90
C VAL A 82 -36.32 -19.73 -0.46
N GLU A 83 -37.06 -20.36 -1.37
CA GLU A 83 -37.86 -21.57 -1.08
C GLU A 83 -36.98 -22.71 -0.55
N ALA A 84 -35.85 -22.97 -1.19
CA ALA A 84 -34.92 -24.03 -0.79
C ALA A 84 -34.34 -23.78 0.62
N LEU A 85 -33.88 -22.55 0.91
CA LEU A 85 -33.29 -22.21 2.20
C LEU A 85 -34.33 -22.18 3.34
N THR A 86 -35.54 -21.67 3.08
CA THR A 86 -36.56 -21.52 4.13
C THR A 86 -37.46 -22.76 4.28
N GLY A 87 -37.52 -23.63 3.28
CA GLY A 87 -38.48 -24.74 3.20
C GLY A 87 -39.93 -24.30 2.99
N GLU A 88 -40.17 -23.01 2.69
CA GLU A 88 -41.50 -22.45 2.48
C GLU A 88 -41.88 -22.52 0.99
N HIS A 89 -43.05 -23.06 0.68
CA HIS A 89 -43.59 -23.07 -0.69
C HIS A 89 -44.28 -21.74 -0.99
N ILE A 90 -43.78 -20.99 -1.98
CA ILE A 90 -44.33 -19.70 -2.39
C ILE A 90 -45.44 -19.94 -3.40
N ASP A 91 -46.67 -19.55 -3.05
CA ASP A 91 -47.83 -19.64 -3.94
C ASP A 91 -47.64 -18.75 -5.19
N ARG A 92 -47.70 -19.37 -6.36
CA ARG A 92 -47.41 -18.77 -7.68
C ARG A 92 -48.67 -18.21 -8.35
N THR A 93 -49.83 -18.31 -7.71
CA THR A 93 -51.11 -17.83 -8.28
C THR A 93 -51.42 -16.38 -7.89
N TYR A 94 -51.71 -15.55 -8.90
CA TYR A 94 -52.07 -14.14 -8.71
C TYR A 94 -53.53 -14.01 -8.26
N THR A 95 -53.74 -13.66 -6.99
CA THR A 95 -55.04 -13.23 -6.47
C THR A 95 -54.93 -11.77 -5.99
N PRO A 96 -55.63 -10.81 -6.60
CA PRO A 96 -55.60 -9.42 -6.17
C PRO A 96 -56.58 -9.22 -5.00
N SER A 97 -56.07 -9.26 -3.77
CA SER A 97 -56.80 -8.77 -2.60
C SER A 97 -56.03 -7.65 -1.92
N ARG A 98 -56.70 -6.49 -1.87
CA ARG A 98 -56.47 -5.32 -1.00
C ARG A 98 -56.23 -5.80 0.43
N THR A 99 -55.41 -5.18 1.28
CA THR A 99 -55.16 -3.76 1.53
C THR A 99 -53.68 -3.56 1.86
N TYR A 100 -53.02 -2.66 1.15
CA TYR A 100 -51.74 -2.13 1.57
C TYR A 100 -52.02 -1.12 2.69
N GLU A 101 -52.12 -1.58 3.92
CA GLU A 101 -51.83 -0.67 5.03
C GLU A 101 -50.36 -0.30 4.90
N SER A 102 -50.13 0.97 4.56
CA SER A 102 -48.80 1.55 4.63
C SER A 102 -48.26 1.33 6.03
N LYS A 103 -47.23 0.48 6.19
CA LYS A 103 -46.36 0.56 7.37
C LYS A 103 -46.00 2.05 7.52
N PRO A 104 -46.23 2.67 8.69
CA PRO A 104 -45.87 4.06 8.88
C PRO A 104 -44.35 4.12 8.81
N VAL A 105 -43.83 4.48 7.63
CA VAL A 105 -42.49 5.02 7.54
C VAL A 105 -42.59 6.28 8.39
N GLN A 106 -41.92 6.29 9.54
CA GLN A 106 -41.55 7.55 10.17
C GLN A 106 -40.58 8.25 9.20
N GLN A 107 -41.14 8.83 8.13
CA GLN A 107 -40.52 9.96 7.47
C GLN A 107 -40.57 11.04 8.53
N THR A 108 -39.45 11.28 9.18
CA THR A 108 -39.20 12.64 9.65
C THR A 108 -39.35 13.51 8.40
N ALA A 109 -40.46 14.23 8.31
CA ALA A 109 -40.77 15.10 7.19
C ALA A 109 -39.70 16.20 7.15
N ARG A 110 -38.58 15.92 6.48
CA ARG A 110 -37.74 16.99 5.96
C ARG A 110 -38.56 17.65 4.88
N GLU A 111 -39.07 18.83 5.20
CA GLU A 111 -39.82 19.67 4.28
C GLU A 111 -39.03 19.84 2.98
N LEU A 112 -39.70 19.64 1.84
CA LEU A 112 -39.10 19.80 0.52
C LEU A 112 -38.62 21.25 0.37
N SER A 113 -37.31 21.45 0.26
CA SER A 113 -36.71 22.77 0.09
C SER A 113 -36.12 22.89 -1.31
N LEU A 114 -36.69 23.80 -2.12
CA LEU A 114 -36.29 24.00 -3.51
C LEU A 114 -35.59 25.35 -3.78
N ALA A 115 -35.54 26.26 -2.79
CA ALA A 115 -34.87 27.57 -2.84
C ALA A 115 -34.86 28.17 -4.26
N GLU A 116 -36.04 28.56 -4.75
CA GLU A 116 -36.24 28.95 -6.15
C GLU A 116 -35.83 30.40 -6.37
N ALA A 117 -35.12 30.66 -7.47
CA ALA A 117 -34.79 32.00 -7.92
C ALA A 117 -36.02 32.68 -8.53
N ASP A 118 -36.06 34.00 -8.41
CA ASP A 118 -37.06 34.91 -8.97
C ASP A 118 -36.93 35.10 -10.51
N ASN A 119 -35.91 34.50 -11.13
CA ASN A 119 -35.81 34.40 -12.59
C ASN A 119 -35.14 33.10 -13.06
N CYS A 120 -35.43 32.71 -14.30
CA CYS A 120 -34.91 31.49 -14.92
C CYS A 120 -33.85 31.74 -16.01
N ARG A 121 -33.09 32.85 -15.93
CA ARG A 121 -32.16 33.27 -17.01
C ARG A 121 -31.13 32.19 -17.36
N ARG A 122 -30.54 31.52 -16.35
CA ARG A 122 -29.54 30.47 -16.57
C ARG A 122 -30.17 29.19 -17.09
N VAL A 123 -31.38 28.87 -16.63
CA VAL A 123 -32.16 27.74 -17.13
C VAL A 123 -32.47 27.90 -18.61
N PHE A 124 -32.98 29.06 -19.04
CA PHE A 124 -33.23 29.34 -20.46
C PHE A 124 -31.94 29.34 -21.29
N ALA A 125 -30.86 29.95 -20.79
CA ALA A 125 -29.58 29.93 -21.49
C ALA A 125 -29.08 28.49 -21.69
N TYR A 126 -29.17 27.66 -20.66
CA TYR A 126 -28.73 26.28 -20.73
C TYR A 126 -29.66 25.41 -21.61
N LEU A 127 -30.95 25.35 -21.28
CA LEU A 127 -31.87 24.45 -21.97
C LEU A 127 -32.12 24.87 -23.43
N CYS A 128 -32.26 26.15 -23.71
CA CYS A 128 -32.46 26.60 -25.10
C CYS A 128 -31.15 26.60 -25.88
N LYS A 129 -30.13 27.34 -25.42
CA LYS A 129 -28.92 27.54 -26.24
C LYS A 129 -27.99 26.33 -26.23
N THR A 130 -27.88 25.65 -25.09
CA THR A 130 -26.96 24.50 -24.98
C THR A 130 -27.66 23.20 -25.36
N ARG A 131 -28.91 22.99 -24.92
CA ARG A 131 -29.64 21.73 -25.14
C ARG A 131 -30.60 21.74 -26.32
N GLY A 132 -30.74 22.86 -27.04
CA GLY A 132 -31.54 22.94 -28.27
C GLY A 132 -33.06 22.90 -28.06
N LEU A 133 -33.53 23.06 -26.82
CA LEU A 133 -34.95 23.02 -26.49
C LEU A 133 -35.65 24.33 -26.86
N ASP A 134 -36.85 24.21 -27.40
CA ASP A 134 -37.68 25.31 -27.87
C ASP A 134 -38.06 26.25 -26.72
N TYR A 135 -37.94 27.55 -26.99
CA TYR A 135 -38.16 28.58 -25.98
C TYR A 135 -39.62 28.67 -25.54
N ASP A 136 -40.58 28.54 -26.46
CA ASP A 136 -42.00 28.70 -26.16
C ASP A 136 -42.52 27.51 -25.34
N MET A 137 -42.11 26.29 -25.71
CA MET A 137 -42.35 25.08 -24.92
C MET A 137 -41.81 25.23 -23.50
N LEU A 138 -40.54 25.61 -23.35
CA LEU A 138 -39.93 25.80 -22.04
C LEU A 138 -40.56 26.94 -21.25
N SER A 139 -40.90 28.05 -21.92
CA SER A 139 -41.57 29.19 -21.28
C SER A 139 -42.93 28.78 -20.73
N ALA A 140 -43.69 27.93 -21.43
CA ALA A 140 -44.94 27.40 -20.93
C ALA A 140 -44.74 26.54 -19.66
N LEU A 141 -43.73 25.68 -19.63
CA LEU A 141 -43.43 24.82 -18.46
C LEU A 141 -42.92 25.62 -17.25
N VAL A 142 -42.13 26.67 -17.50
CA VAL A 142 -41.69 27.62 -16.46
C VAL A 142 -42.86 28.43 -15.92
N LYS A 143 -43.76 28.94 -16.79
CA LYS A 143 -44.98 29.66 -16.38
C LYS A 143 -45.96 28.77 -15.60
N LYS A 144 -46.06 27.49 -15.97
CA LYS A 144 -46.81 26.47 -15.21
C LYS A 144 -46.15 26.16 -13.86
N GLY A 145 -44.92 26.63 -13.65
CA GLY A 145 -44.19 26.48 -12.41
C GLY A 145 -43.67 25.08 -12.18
N ILE A 146 -43.55 24.23 -13.21
CA ILE A 146 -43.01 22.86 -13.08
C ILE A 146 -41.52 22.77 -13.43
N ILE A 147 -40.97 23.81 -14.07
CA ILE A 147 -39.52 24.01 -14.25
C ILE A 147 -39.15 25.33 -13.59
N SER A 148 -38.10 25.35 -12.78
CA SER A 148 -37.56 26.58 -12.21
C SER A 148 -36.04 26.54 -12.05
N GLN A 149 -35.46 27.64 -11.58
CA GLN A 149 -34.03 27.79 -11.34
C GLN A 149 -33.77 27.76 -9.83
N GLU A 150 -32.80 26.97 -9.38
CA GLU A 150 -32.31 27.01 -8.00
C GLU A 150 -31.52 28.31 -7.75
N GLU A 151 -31.83 29.03 -6.67
CA GLU A 151 -31.30 30.35 -6.32
C GLU A 151 -29.78 30.35 -6.19
N LYS A 152 -29.23 29.46 -5.35
CA LYS A 152 -27.79 29.48 -5.01
C LYS A 152 -26.88 28.99 -6.13
N THR A 153 -27.30 27.95 -6.85
CA THR A 153 -26.43 27.22 -7.80
C THR A 153 -26.74 27.59 -9.25
N GLY A 154 -27.96 28.06 -9.52
CA GLY A 154 -28.50 28.23 -10.86
C GLY A 154 -28.84 26.91 -11.55
N ASN A 155 -28.98 25.79 -10.83
CA ASN A 155 -29.39 24.50 -11.40
C ASN A 155 -30.83 24.57 -11.92
N VAL A 156 -31.15 23.75 -12.92
CA VAL A 156 -32.53 23.47 -13.34
C VAL A 156 -33.20 22.58 -12.30
N LEU A 157 -34.41 22.93 -11.91
CA LEU A 157 -35.30 22.13 -11.06
C LEU A 157 -36.48 21.66 -11.91
N PHE A 158 -36.52 20.38 -12.24
CA PHE A 158 -37.67 19.73 -12.88
C PHE A 158 -38.55 19.13 -11.79
N LYS A 159 -39.61 19.85 -11.42
CA LYS A 159 -40.43 19.57 -10.23
C LYS A 159 -41.51 18.54 -10.53
N TYR A 160 -41.72 17.62 -9.60
CA TYR A 160 -42.76 16.61 -9.72
C TYR A 160 -43.70 16.63 -8.51
N TYR A 161 -44.93 16.22 -8.78
CA TYR A 161 -46.08 16.45 -7.92
C TYR A 161 -46.77 15.13 -7.60
N ASP A 162 -47.46 15.08 -6.46
CA ASP A 162 -48.35 13.97 -6.13
C ASP A 162 -49.68 14.10 -6.89
N ASP A 163 -50.54 13.09 -6.76
CA ASP A 163 -51.85 13.05 -7.41
C ASP A 163 -52.82 14.17 -6.94
N ARG A 164 -52.45 14.91 -5.87
CA ARG A 164 -53.19 16.07 -5.35
C ARG A 164 -52.61 17.40 -5.83
N GLY A 165 -51.57 17.37 -6.67
CA GLY A 165 -50.89 18.56 -7.19
C GLY A 165 -49.94 19.22 -6.19
N LYS A 166 -49.55 18.55 -5.10
CA LYS A 166 -48.53 19.05 -4.17
C LYS A 166 -47.14 18.71 -4.70
N GLY A 167 -46.24 19.70 -4.72
CA GLY A 167 -44.84 19.46 -5.07
C GLY A 167 -44.17 18.54 -4.03
N ILE A 168 -43.70 17.38 -4.47
CA ILE A 168 -43.11 16.35 -3.60
C ILE A 168 -41.66 16.03 -3.96
N GLY A 169 -41.11 16.65 -5.00
CA GLY A 169 -39.69 16.54 -5.30
C GLY A 169 -39.26 17.31 -6.54
N ALA A 170 -37.96 17.27 -6.83
CA ALA A 170 -37.42 17.81 -8.06
C ALA A 170 -36.16 17.05 -8.53
N GLU A 171 -36.09 16.77 -9.83
CA GLU A 171 -34.84 16.39 -10.50
C GLU A 171 -33.98 17.66 -10.69
N LYS A 172 -32.72 17.60 -10.27
CA LYS A 172 -31.76 18.71 -10.35
C LYS A 172 -30.75 18.48 -11.46
N VAL A 173 -30.61 19.45 -12.36
CA VAL A 173 -29.61 19.41 -13.44
C VAL A 173 -28.76 20.67 -13.46
N GLY A 174 -27.44 20.51 -13.49
CA GLY A 174 -26.50 21.61 -13.54
C GLY A 174 -26.59 22.40 -14.85
N THR A 175 -26.55 23.73 -14.74
CA THR A 175 -26.55 24.64 -15.91
C THR A 175 -25.14 25.00 -16.42
N SER A 176 -24.08 24.49 -15.77
CA SER A 176 -22.70 24.66 -16.24
C SER A 176 -22.38 23.68 -17.37
N THR A 177 -21.84 24.19 -18.47
CA THR A 177 -21.27 23.37 -19.55
C THR A 177 -19.96 22.70 -19.16
N GLU A 178 -19.28 23.22 -18.13
CA GLU A 178 -17.96 22.77 -17.67
C GLU A 178 -18.04 21.75 -16.54
N HIS A 179 -19.07 21.82 -15.71
CA HIS A 179 -19.29 20.96 -14.55
C HIS A 179 -20.69 20.33 -14.63
N LYS A 180 -20.74 19.06 -15.05
CA LYS A 180 -22.00 18.30 -15.12
C LYS A 180 -22.46 17.92 -13.71
N PHE A 181 -23.68 18.31 -13.36
CA PHE A 181 -24.34 17.90 -12.12
C PHE A 181 -25.70 17.29 -12.45
N LYS A 182 -25.99 16.12 -11.88
CA LYS A 182 -27.31 15.47 -11.87
C LYS A 182 -27.60 15.03 -10.45
N GLY A 183 -28.80 15.28 -9.95
CA GLY A 183 -29.19 14.91 -8.59
C GLY A 183 -30.69 15.04 -8.37
N ILE A 184 -31.12 14.83 -7.13
CA ILE A 184 -32.51 14.96 -6.69
C ILE A 184 -32.53 15.93 -5.51
N ALA A 185 -33.56 16.78 -5.42
CA ALA A 185 -33.68 17.72 -4.31
C ALA A 185 -33.86 16.98 -2.97
N THR A 186 -33.28 17.54 -1.91
CA THR A 186 -33.38 16.97 -0.56
C THR A 186 -34.82 16.96 -0.09
N GLY A 187 -35.26 15.83 0.48
CA GLY A 187 -36.65 15.66 0.93
C GLY A 187 -37.61 15.24 -0.18
N SER A 188 -37.11 14.93 -1.40
CA SER A 188 -37.97 14.45 -2.47
C SER A 188 -38.49 13.04 -2.23
N ALA A 189 -39.77 12.81 -2.49
CA ALA A 189 -40.40 11.50 -2.41
C ALA A 189 -39.96 10.58 -3.58
N GLY A 190 -39.90 9.27 -3.28
CA GLY A 190 -39.67 8.22 -4.29
C GLY A 190 -40.94 7.87 -5.08
N GLY A 191 -40.78 7.04 -6.12
CA GLY A 191 -41.90 6.53 -6.94
C GLY A 191 -42.55 7.53 -7.89
N HIS A 192 -42.05 8.77 -7.91
CA HIS A 192 -42.49 9.86 -8.79
C HIS A 192 -41.28 10.42 -9.53
N GLY A 193 -41.52 10.96 -10.73
CA GLY A 193 -40.52 11.63 -11.55
C GLY A 193 -41.13 12.84 -12.25
N PHE A 194 -40.29 13.68 -12.84
CA PHE A 194 -40.76 14.81 -13.64
C PHE A 194 -41.63 14.31 -14.79
N GLU A 195 -42.81 14.89 -14.97
CA GLU A 195 -43.74 14.43 -15.99
C GLU A 195 -44.46 15.56 -16.72
N VAL A 196 -44.81 15.28 -17.97
CA VAL A 196 -45.69 16.11 -18.79
C VAL A 196 -46.81 15.22 -19.33
N VAL A 197 -48.06 15.63 -19.09
CA VAL A 197 -49.26 14.89 -19.49
C VAL A 197 -49.99 15.65 -20.59
N HIS A 198 -50.31 14.95 -21.67
CA HIS A 198 -51.16 15.39 -22.75
C HIS A 198 -52.44 14.53 -22.76
N GLY A 199 -53.62 15.16 -22.71
CA GLY A 199 -54.90 14.45 -22.69
C GLY A 199 -55.12 13.61 -21.43
N THR A 200 -55.67 12.39 -21.58
CA THR A 200 -55.98 11.48 -20.44
C THR A 200 -54.74 10.76 -19.88
N GLY A 201 -53.65 10.69 -20.64
CA GLY A 201 -52.40 10.05 -20.21
C GLY A 201 -52.46 8.52 -20.14
N GLU A 202 -53.28 7.89 -20.98
CA GLU A 202 -53.47 6.43 -21.04
C GLU A 202 -52.24 5.66 -21.51
N LYS A 203 -51.34 6.31 -22.26
CA LYS A 203 -50.02 5.79 -22.65
C LYS A 203 -48.93 6.42 -21.81
N ALA A 204 -47.92 5.67 -21.40
CA ALA A 204 -46.78 6.21 -20.66
C ALA A 204 -45.44 5.96 -21.37
N PHE A 205 -44.66 7.01 -21.56
CA PHE A 205 -43.32 7.00 -22.14
C PHE A 205 -42.30 7.34 -21.05
N PHE A 206 -41.32 6.47 -20.85
CA PHE A 206 -40.35 6.58 -19.75
C PHE A 206 -38.94 6.85 -20.26
N PHE A 207 -38.38 7.99 -19.88
CA PHE A 207 -37.07 8.48 -20.32
C PHE A 207 -36.06 8.45 -19.18
N GLU A 208 -34.78 8.31 -19.50
CA GLU A 208 -33.73 8.30 -18.47
C GLU A 208 -33.60 9.65 -17.75
N SER A 209 -33.83 10.77 -18.45
CA SER A 209 -33.79 12.11 -17.86
C SER A 209 -34.88 13.06 -18.38
N ALA A 210 -35.14 14.14 -17.63
CA ALA A 210 -36.09 15.17 -18.02
C ALA A 210 -35.72 15.87 -19.33
N ILE A 211 -34.44 16.02 -19.64
CA ILE A 211 -34.01 16.69 -20.88
C ILE A 211 -34.28 15.78 -22.09
N ASP A 212 -34.09 14.47 -21.96
CA ASP A 212 -34.39 13.51 -23.03
C ASP A 212 -35.90 13.45 -23.28
N MET A 213 -36.68 13.43 -22.20
CA MET A 213 -38.14 13.51 -22.25
C MET A 213 -38.64 14.77 -22.99
N LEU A 214 -38.10 15.94 -22.67
CA LEU A 214 -38.46 17.19 -23.34
C LEU A 214 -37.98 17.24 -24.79
N SER A 215 -36.84 16.61 -25.09
CA SER A 215 -36.32 16.54 -26.46
C SER A 215 -37.24 15.70 -27.34
N TYR A 216 -37.68 14.55 -26.83
CA TYR A 216 -38.67 13.71 -27.50
C TYR A 216 -40.02 14.41 -27.66
N LEU A 217 -40.52 15.08 -26.61
CA LEU A 217 -41.75 15.87 -26.67
C LEU A 217 -41.71 16.90 -27.80
N GLN A 218 -40.60 17.62 -27.95
CA GLN A 218 -40.42 18.62 -28.99
C GLN A 218 -40.43 18.00 -30.39
N MET A 219 -39.68 16.93 -30.61
CA MET A 219 -39.59 16.26 -31.92
C MET A 219 -40.91 15.62 -32.36
N HIS A 220 -41.68 15.08 -31.41
CA HIS A 220 -42.90 14.30 -31.69
C HIS A 220 -44.19 14.99 -31.27
N SER A 221 -44.15 16.30 -31.02
CA SER A 221 -45.29 17.09 -30.49
C SER A 221 -46.59 16.97 -31.29
N LYS A 222 -46.53 16.66 -32.59
CA LYS A 222 -47.69 16.47 -33.47
C LYS A 222 -48.26 15.05 -33.46
N GLU A 223 -47.48 14.08 -33.01
CA GLU A 223 -47.79 12.65 -33.02
C GLU A 223 -48.25 12.15 -31.64
N LEU A 224 -47.87 12.89 -30.59
CA LEU A 224 -48.17 12.58 -29.21
C LEU A 224 -49.60 13.01 -28.87
N ASP A 225 -50.51 12.04 -28.79
CA ASP A 225 -51.86 12.19 -28.27
C ASP A 225 -52.11 11.27 -27.08
N ASN A 226 -52.89 11.75 -26.10
CA ASN A 226 -53.29 11.03 -24.87
C ASN A 226 -52.16 10.24 -24.20
N CYS A 227 -51.06 10.94 -23.87
CA CYS A 227 -49.86 10.31 -23.32
C CYS A 227 -49.27 11.06 -22.12
N ARG A 228 -48.52 10.33 -21.32
CA ARG A 228 -47.74 10.78 -20.17
C ARG A 228 -46.28 10.52 -20.48
N LEU A 229 -45.46 11.58 -20.47
CA LEU A 229 -44.02 11.45 -20.59
C LEU A 229 -43.41 11.63 -19.20
N VAL A 230 -42.54 10.70 -18.79
CA VAL A 230 -41.99 10.65 -17.43
C VAL A 230 -40.46 10.51 -17.48
N SER A 231 -39.76 11.37 -16.75
CA SER A 231 -38.36 11.19 -16.40
C SER A 231 -38.23 10.21 -15.24
N MET A 232 -37.45 9.16 -15.44
CA MET A 232 -37.09 8.21 -14.38
C MET A 232 -35.94 8.72 -13.49
N MET A 233 -35.34 9.87 -13.82
CA MET A 233 -34.20 10.43 -13.07
C MET A 233 -33.09 9.37 -12.88
N GLY A 234 -32.70 8.72 -13.98
CA GLY A 234 -31.92 7.49 -14.06
C GLY A 234 -32.76 6.24 -14.35
N VAL A 235 -32.12 5.11 -14.65
CA VAL A 235 -32.80 3.83 -14.98
C VAL A 235 -33.45 3.16 -13.74
N LYS A 236 -34.56 3.71 -13.25
CA LYS A 236 -35.26 3.27 -12.02
C LYS A 236 -36.58 2.53 -12.31
N PRO A 237 -36.64 1.20 -12.12
CA PRO A 237 -37.87 0.42 -12.37
C PRO A 237 -39.06 0.85 -11.49
N SER A 238 -38.80 1.30 -10.26
CA SER A 238 -39.86 1.71 -9.34
C SER A 238 -40.71 2.85 -9.89
N ILE A 239 -40.13 3.81 -10.60
CA ILE A 239 -40.90 4.93 -11.20
C ILE A 239 -41.83 4.40 -12.30
N VAL A 240 -41.41 3.42 -13.08
CA VAL A 240 -42.26 2.78 -14.11
C VAL A 240 -43.44 2.09 -13.44
N LEU A 241 -43.16 1.18 -12.51
CA LEU A 241 -44.18 0.35 -11.85
C LEU A 241 -45.14 1.18 -10.98
N ASP A 242 -44.64 2.15 -10.23
CA ASP A 242 -45.47 3.01 -9.38
C ASP A 242 -46.35 3.93 -10.23
N THR A 243 -45.88 4.40 -11.39
CA THR A 243 -46.68 5.20 -12.32
C THR A 243 -47.79 4.36 -12.96
N MET A 244 -47.47 3.12 -13.36
CA MET A 244 -48.47 2.18 -13.89
C MET A 244 -49.57 1.92 -12.87
N LEU A 245 -49.19 1.67 -11.60
CA LEU A 245 -50.13 1.42 -10.53
C LEU A 245 -51.01 2.64 -10.22
N ARG A 246 -50.41 3.83 -10.12
CA ARG A 246 -51.14 5.09 -9.80
C ARG A 246 -52.16 5.46 -10.87
N HIS A 247 -51.83 5.25 -12.14
CA HIS A 247 -52.66 5.68 -13.26
C HIS A 247 -53.37 4.53 -13.99
N ASN A 248 -53.31 3.31 -13.44
CA ASN A 248 -53.92 2.12 -14.02
C ASN A 248 -53.51 1.89 -15.48
N ILE A 249 -52.22 2.04 -15.77
CA ILE A 249 -51.66 1.89 -17.13
C ILE A 249 -51.26 0.43 -17.32
N ALA A 250 -51.89 -0.21 -18.30
CA ALA A 250 -51.59 -1.59 -18.65
C ALA A 250 -50.24 -1.71 -19.39
N PRO A 251 -49.48 -2.81 -19.24
CA PRO A 251 -48.14 -2.96 -19.82
C PRO A 251 -48.04 -2.70 -21.32
N GLU A 252 -49.08 -3.01 -22.10
CA GLU A 252 -49.15 -2.78 -23.55
C GLU A 252 -49.13 -1.30 -23.97
N ASN A 253 -49.42 -0.41 -23.02
CA ASN A 253 -49.42 1.04 -23.15
C ASN A 253 -48.16 1.70 -22.54
N VAL A 254 -47.18 0.90 -22.15
CA VAL A 254 -45.89 1.35 -21.62
C VAL A 254 -44.82 1.33 -22.70
N PHE A 255 -44.16 2.47 -22.87
CA PHE A 255 -43.08 2.69 -23.81
C PHE A 255 -41.81 3.08 -23.04
N LEU A 256 -40.79 2.23 -23.12
CA LEU A 256 -39.48 2.47 -22.53
C LEU A 256 -38.64 3.24 -23.55
N CYS A 257 -38.12 4.40 -23.17
CA CYS A 257 -37.37 5.33 -24.01
C CYS A 257 -35.98 5.63 -23.41
N SER A 258 -35.41 4.66 -22.68
CA SER A 258 -34.06 4.75 -22.10
C SER A 258 -32.97 4.87 -23.18
N ASP A 259 -31.82 5.43 -22.79
CA ASP A 259 -30.68 5.69 -23.67
C ASP A 259 -30.27 4.45 -24.51
N ASN A 260 -29.81 4.69 -25.73
CA ASN A 260 -29.19 3.66 -26.58
C ASN A 260 -27.74 3.39 -26.15
N ASP A 261 -27.58 2.92 -24.91
CA ASP A 261 -26.33 2.44 -24.35
C ASP A 261 -26.55 1.16 -23.53
N THR A 262 -25.46 0.56 -23.04
CA THR A 262 -25.51 -0.71 -22.32
C THR A 262 -26.47 -0.69 -21.13
N ALA A 263 -26.50 0.42 -20.37
CA ALA A 263 -27.34 0.52 -19.17
C ALA A 263 -28.81 0.68 -19.54
N GLY A 264 -29.13 1.57 -20.51
CA GLY A 264 -30.49 1.76 -21.00
C GLY A 264 -31.05 0.52 -21.70
N ASN A 265 -30.20 -0.22 -22.42
CA ASN A 265 -30.57 -1.46 -23.10
C ASN A 265 -30.83 -2.61 -22.12
N GLU A 266 -29.97 -2.79 -21.14
CA GLU A 266 -30.17 -3.80 -20.10
C GLU A 266 -31.39 -3.50 -19.24
N PHE A 267 -31.63 -2.22 -18.92
CA PHE A 267 -32.83 -1.79 -18.19
C PHE A 267 -34.12 -2.18 -18.93
N ALA A 268 -34.19 -1.86 -20.23
CA ALA A 268 -35.36 -2.20 -21.03
C ALA A 268 -35.56 -3.70 -21.17
N ARG A 269 -34.47 -4.46 -21.43
CA ARG A 269 -34.51 -5.92 -21.54
C ARG A 269 -35.10 -6.56 -20.29
N ARG A 270 -34.63 -6.17 -19.10
CA ARG A 270 -35.13 -6.70 -17.82
C ARG A 270 -36.62 -6.43 -17.60
N LEU A 271 -37.08 -5.23 -17.94
CA LEU A 271 -38.50 -4.89 -17.80
C LEU A 271 -39.37 -5.64 -18.81
N GLN A 272 -38.89 -5.82 -20.04
CA GLN A 272 -39.60 -6.59 -21.07
C GLN A 272 -39.61 -8.10 -20.75
N GLU A 273 -38.58 -8.64 -20.10
CA GLU A 273 -38.59 -10.02 -19.60
C GLU A 273 -39.66 -10.25 -18.54
N GLN A 274 -39.88 -9.26 -17.66
CA GLN A 274 -40.89 -9.32 -16.63
C GLN A 274 -42.29 -8.96 -17.15
N TYR A 275 -42.37 -8.07 -18.14
CA TYR A 275 -43.60 -7.54 -18.75
C TYR A 275 -43.45 -7.51 -20.28
N PRO A 276 -43.68 -8.64 -20.97
CA PRO A 276 -43.41 -8.78 -22.41
C PRO A 276 -44.16 -7.80 -23.32
N ASP A 277 -45.32 -7.30 -22.88
CA ASP A 277 -46.14 -6.36 -23.67
C ASP A 277 -45.59 -4.91 -23.65
N MET A 278 -44.60 -4.62 -22.80
CA MET A 278 -43.93 -3.31 -22.80
C MET A 278 -43.12 -3.12 -24.09
N LYS A 279 -43.19 -1.91 -24.65
CA LYS A 279 -42.53 -1.58 -25.91
C LYS A 279 -41.26 -0.80 -25.67
N ARG A 280 -40.16 -1.16 -26.34
CA ARG A 280 -38.94 -0.36 -26.37
C ARG A 280 -38.97 0.57 -27.59
N ILE A 281 -38.83 1.86 -27.35
CA ILE A 281 -38.56 2.87 -28.37
C ILE A 281 -37.13 3.36 -28.14
N ILE A 282 -36.31 3.29 -29.18
CA ILE A 282 -34.89 3.62 -29.10
C ILE A 282 -34.54 4.64 -30.18
N THR A 283 -33.57 5.51 -29.90
CA THR A 283 -32.98 6.38 -30.91
C THR A 283 -32.28 5.54 -31.99
N PRO A 284 -32.11 6.05 -33.23
CA PRO A 284 -31.21 5.45 -34.20
C PRO A 284 -29.82 5.24 -33.60
N ASP A 285 -29.09 4.22 -34.05
CA ASP A 285 -27.76 3.87 -33.51
C ASP A 285 -26.73 5.02 -33.61
N THR A 286 -26.98 5.95 -34.52
CA THR A 286 -26.25 7.22 -34.66
C THR A 286 -26.31 8.08 -33.41
N TYR A 287 -27.32 7.98 -32.54
CA TYR A 287 -27.49 8.86 -31.38
C TYR A 287 -27.58 8.08 -30.08
N LYS A 288 -26.87 8.56 -29.05
CA LYS A 288 -26.87 7.94 -27.71
C LYS A 288 -28.21 8.13 -26.99
N ASP A 289 -28.72 9.35 -26.98
CA ASP A 289 -29.92 9.75 -26.27
C ASP A 289 -30.77 10.72 -27.11
N TRP A 290 -31.98 11.02 -26.64
CA TRP A 290 -32.95 11.83 -27.38
C TRP A 290 -32.51 13.29 -27.50
N ASN A 291 -31.72 13.81 -26.55
CA ASN A 291 -31.20 15.18 -26.64
C ASN A 291 -30.05 15.29 -27.65
N ASP A 292 -29.20 14.28 -27.72
CA ASP A 292 -28.18 14.16 -28.76
C ASP A 292 -28.83 14.07 -30.15
N MET A 293 -29.91 13.29 -30.30
CA MET A 293 -30.70 13.24 -31.55
C MET A 293 -31.32 14.61 -31.91
N LEU A 294 -31.94 15.30 -30.96
CA LEU A 294 -32.53 16.63 -31.19
C LEU A 294 -31.47 17.64 -31.67
N ARG A 295 -30.25 17.52 -31.17
CA ARG A 295 -29.13 18.45 -31.44
C ARG A 295 -28.25 18.01 -32.59
N ASP A 296 -28.58 16.89 -33.24
CA ASP A 296 -27.78 16.24 -34.28
C ASP A 296 -26.32 15.97 -33.83
N ILE A 297 -26.16 15.38 -32.64
CA ILE A 297 -24.87 15.03 -32.05
C ILE A 297 -24.69 13.51 -32.11
N PRO A 298 -23.90 12.97 -33.04
CA PRO A 298 -23.74 11.54 -33.14
C PRO A 298 -23.05 10.94 -31.91
N LYS A 299 -23.37 9.68 -31.62
CA LYS A 299 -22.73 8.83 -30.63
C LYS A 299 -21.25 8.72 -31.02
N GLN A 300 -20.34 8.89 -30.06
CA GLN A 300 -18.91 9.09 -30.35
C GLN A 300 -18.19 7.95 -31.09
N ILE A 301 -18.81 6.76 -31.16
CA ILE A 301 -18.34 5.65 -32.02
C ILE A 301 -18.32 6.10 -33.49
N GLU A 302 -19.32 6.90 -33.91
CA GLU A 302 -19.37 7.53 -35.22
C GLU A 302 -18.75 8.92 -35.24
N VAL A 303 -18.64 9.68 -34.14
CA VAL A 303 -17.91 10.98 -34.17
C VAL A 303 -16.43 10.76 -34.53
N GLU A 304 -15.79 9.65 -34.18
CA GLU A 304 -14.45 9.32 -34.70
C GLU A 304 -14.43 8.90 -36.18
N GLN A 305 -15.56 8.52 -36.78
CA GLN A 305 -15.70 8.15 -38.21
C GLN A 305 -16.27 9.30 -39.08
N GLU A 306 -17.22 10.09 -38.57
CA GLU A 306 -17.87 11.24 -39.19
C GLU A 306 -17.18 12.57 -38.87
N THR A 307 -16.51 12.78 -37.74
CA THR A 307 -15.58 13.93 -37.61
C THR A 307 -14.36 13.71 -38.51
N LYS A 308 -14.01 12.43 -38.72
CA LYS A 308 -13.18 11.95 -39.84
C LYS A 308 -13.83 12.12 -41.22
N THR A 309 -15.07 12.61 -41.36
CA THR A 309 -15.78 12.84 -42.64
C THR A 309 -16.27 14.29 -42.81
N LYS A 310 -16.47 15.06 -41.73
CA LYS A 310 -16.89 16.49 -41.77
C LYS A 310 -15.72 17.47 -41.58
N GLU A 311 -14.59 17.07 -40.98
CA GLU A 311 -13.31 17.79 -41.16
C GLU A 311 -12.66 17.51 -42.53
N VAL A 312 -13.24 16.64 -43.36
CA VAL A 312 -12.66 16.18 -44.63
C VAL A 312 -12.82 17.16 -45.78
N ASN A 313 -13.68 18.18 -45.69
CA ASN A 313 -13.89 19.06 -46.85
C ASN A 313 -12.89 20.23 -46.99
N SER A 314 -11.71 20.19 -46.35
CA SER A 314 -10.62 21.12 -46.70
C SER A 314 -9.17 20.62 -46.58
N VAL A 315 -8.93 19.36 -46.20
CA VAL A 315 -7.55 18.81 -46.03
C VAL A 315 -7.36 17.41 -46.66
N ALA A 316 -8.29 16.96 -47.50
CA ALA A 316 -8.46 15.56 -47.91
C ALA A 316 -7.32 14.87 -48.69
N ASP A 317 -6.19 15.50 -49.02
CA ASP A 317 -5.13 14.83 -49.80
C ASP A 317 -3.78 14.68 -49.08
N LEU A 318 -3.71 14.93 -47.76
CA LEU A 318 -2.43 14.81 -47.02
C LEU A 318 -2.35 13.48 -46.26
N MET A 319 -1.49 12.57 -46.73
CA MET A 319 -1.12 11.35 -45.99
C MET A 319 -0.41 11.75 -44.67
N THR A 320 -0.86 11.21 -43.54
CA THR A 320 -0.31 11.53 -42.21
C THR A 320 0.38 10.34 -41.55
N TYR A 321 1.37 10.63 -40.71
CA TYR A 321 2.20 9.64 -40.02
C TYR A 321 2.42 10.02 -38.56
N GLY A 322 2.68 9.04 -37.71
CA GLY A 322 3.02 9.24 -36.30
C GLY A 322 1.80 9.52 -35.41
N ASN A 323 2.06 10.20 -34.29
CA ASN A 323 1.16 10.38 -33.16
C ASN A 323 0.39 11.71 -33.25
N LYS A 324 -0.80 11.67 -33.88
CA LYS A 324 -1.72 12.82 -33.94
C LYS A 324 -2.22 13.25 -32.56
N MET A 325 -2.44 12.30 -31.63
CA MET A 325 -2.89 12.60 -30.27
C MET A 325 -1.86 13.46 -29.54
N TRP A 326 -0.58 13.11 -29.63
CA TRP A 326 0.50 13.94 -29.09
C TRP A 326 0.55 15.33 -29.70
N ASN A 327 0.42 15.43 -31.03
CA ASN A 327 0.45 16.73 -31.70
C ASN A 327 -0.70 17.64 -31.22
N ASN A 328 -1.90 17.10 -31.03
CA ASN A 328 -3.03 17.88 -30.55
C ASN A 328 -2.96 18.14 -29.04
N ALA A 329 -2.32 17.27 -28.25
CA ALA A 329 -2.23 17.42 -26.81
C ALA A 329 -1.06 18.31 -26.34
N THR A 330 -0.23 18.83 -27.25
CA THR A 330 0.98 19.59 -26.91
C THR A 330 1.02 20.96 -27.59
N ASP A 331 1.57 21.94 -26.88
CA ASP A 331 1.72 23.32 -27.36
C ASP A 331 2.72 23.39 -28.51
N ASN A 332 2.48 24.24 -29.50
CA ASN A 332 3.41 24.38 -30.62
C ASN A 332 4.74 25.03 -30.21
N ARG A 333 4.79 25.77 -29.09
CA ARG A 333 6.04 26.33 -28.55
C ARG A 333 7.02 25.25 -28.09
N ASP A 334 6.53 24.04 -27.82
CA ASP A 334 7.32 22.88 -27.43
C ASP A 334 7.77 22.04 -28.64
N LYS A 335 7.47 22.49 -29.88
CA LYS A 335 7.67 21.71 -31.10
C LYS A 335 8.69 22.33 -32.06
N SER A 336 9.50 21.43 -32.60
CA SER A 336 10.39 21.67 -33.73
C SER A 336 9.82 21.03 -34.98
N LEU A 337 10.06 21.67 -36.12
CA LEU A 337 9.65 21.24 -37.45
C LEU A 337 10.88 20.80 -38.25
N ILE A 338 10.75 19.66 -38.89
CA ILE A 338 11.73 19.05 -39.78
C ILE A 338 11.05 18.84 -41.13
N SER A 339 11.73 19.20 -42.21
CA SER A 339 11.27 18.95 -43.58
C SER A 339 12.27 18.05 -44.30
N MET A 340 11.77 17.01 -44.97
CA MET A 340 12.60 16.07 -45.73
C MET A 340 11.82 15.51 -46.93
N GLN A 341 12.51 14.88 -47.89
CA GLN A 341 11.85 14.20 -49.00
C GLN A 341 11.12 12.95 -48.51
N LEU A 342 10.03 12.55 -49.16
CA LEU A 342 9.27 11.35 -48.81
C LEU A 342 10.15 10.09 -48.79
N ALA A 343 11.02 9.93 -49.77
CA ALA A 343 11.96 8.80 -49.85
C ALA A 343 12.94 8.79 -48.66
N ASP A 344 13.36 9.95 -48.16
CA ASP A 344 14.20 10.05 -46.97
C ASP A 344 13.42 9.63 -45.73
N PHE A 345 12.20 10.12 -45.58
CA PHE A 345 11.31 9.78 -44.46
C PHE A 345 11.00 8.28 -44.40
N GLN A 346 10.71 7.65 -45.54
CA GLN A 346 10.42 6.21 -45.60
C GLN A 346 11.61 5.34 -45.13
N ARG A 347 12.85 5.77 -45.36
CA ARG A 347 14.06 5.03 -44.91
C ARG A 347 14.24 4.99 -43.40
N VAL A 348 13.68 5.97 -42.70
CA VAL A 348 13.90 6.23 -41.27
C VAL A 348 12.61 6.07 -40.44
N GLN A 349 11.47 5.89 -41.10
CA GLN A 349 10.17 5.71 -40.47
C GLN A 349 10.17 4.53 -39.49
N GLU A 350 10.72 3.37 -39.87
CA GLU A 350 10.76 2.21 -38.99
C GLU A 350 11.63 2.48 -37.74
N MET A 351 12.76 3.19 -37.90
CA MET A 351 13.60 3.60 -36.77
C MET A 351 12.88 4.59 -35.85
N LEU A 352 12.11 5.52 -36.40
CA LEU A 352 11.27 6.43 -35.63
C LEU A 352 10.21 5.67 -34.82
N GLU A 353 9.54 4.70 -35.42
CA GLU A 353 8.54 3.89 -34.71
C GLU A 353 9.15 3.08 -33.57
N LYS A 354 10.36 2.53 -33.76
CA LYS A 354 11.11 1.79 -32.73
C LYS A 354 11.74 2.69 -31.65
N SER A 355 11.83 4.00 -31.87
CA SER A 355 12.51 4.93 -30.95
C SER A 355 11.73 5.27 -29.68
N GLY A 356 10.41 5.09 -29.67
CA GLY A 356 9.56 5.54 -28.57
C GLY A 356 9.41 7.07 -28.47
N ILE A 357 9.87 7.84 -29.47
CA ILE A 357 9.65 9.29 -29.59
C ILE A 357 8.23 9.55 -30.12
N ASN A 358 7.65 10.67 -29.68
CA ASN A 358 6.46 11.22 -30.32
C ASN A 358 6.84 12.14 -31.48
N TYR A 359 6.27 11.88 -32.65
CA TYR A 359 6.34 12.75 -33.81
C TYR A 359 4.99 12.78 -34.52
N TYR A 360 4.71 13.82 -35.28
CA TYR A 360 3.56 13.87 -36.18
C TYR A 360 4.00 14.43 -37.51
N ALA A 361 3.73 13.73 -38.61
CA ALA A 361 4.14 14.17 -39.94
C ALA A 361 2.98 14.15 -40.92
N TYR A 362 3.06 14.99 -41.93
CA TYR A 362 2.18 14.92 -43.10
C TYR A 362 3.00 15.13 -44.38
N GLU A 363 2.58 14.45 -45.43
CA GLU A 363 3.15 14.58 -46.76
C GLU A 363 2.43 15.67 -47.55
N MET A 364 3.18 16.55 -48.21
CA MET A 364 2.67 17.54 -49.15
C MET A 364 3.67 17.66 -50.32
N ASN A 365 3.23 17.37 -51.54
CA ASN A 365 4.05 17.47 -52.77
C ASN A 365 5.40 16.72 -52.65
N SER A 366 5.37 15.43 -52.27
CA SER A 366 6.55 14.58 -52.05
C SER A 366 7.53 15.07 -50.97
N THR A 367 7.16 16.10 -50.20
CA THR A 367 7.90 16.59 -49.04
C THR A 367 7.13 16.24 -47.77
N VAL A 368 7.81 15.62 -46.82
CA VAL A 368 7.24 15.33 -45.50
C VAL A 368 7.60 16.46 -44.54
N ARG A 369 6.57 17.03 -43.91
CA ARG A 369 6.72 17.99 -42.80
C ARG A 369 6.41 17.28 -41.50
N MET A 370 7.40 17.17 -40.64
CA MET A 370 7.34 16.45 -39.38
C MET A 370 7.53 17.40 -38.20
N ALA A 371 6.58 17.37 -37.27
CA ALA A 371 6.66 17.99 -35.96
C ALA A 371 7.17 16.99 -34.93
N VAL A 372 8.09 17.45 -34.08
CA VAL A 372 8.75 16.67 -33.01
C VAL A 372 8.89 17.51 -31.76
N ASN A 373 9.03 16.88 -30.60
CA ASN A 373 9.29 17.60 -29.36
C ASN A 373 10.67 18.25 -29.42
N ASP A 374 10.75 19.52 -29.01
CA ASP A 374 11.98 20.31 -29.02
C ASP A 374 13.13 19.64 -28.24
N LYS A 375 12.80 19.02 -27.11
CA LYS A 375 13.77 18.33 -26.23
C LYS A 375 14.33 17.02 -26.84
N ASP A 376 13.72 16.54 -27.92
CA ASP A 376 14.09 15.30 -28.59
C ASP A 376 14.90 15.54 -29.86
N THR A 377 15.15 16.79 -30.24
CA THR A 377 15.92 17.13 -31.45
C THR A 377 17.35 16.55 -31.47
N ASP A 378 18.04 16.52 -30.33
CA ASP A 378 19.36 15.88 -30.22
C ASP A 378 19.31 14.35 -30.38
N TRP A 379 18.23 13.74 -29.93
CA TRP A 379 18.00 12.32 -30.15
C TRP A 379 17.76 12.06 -31.63
N LEU A 380 16.92 12.86 -32.28
CA LEU A 380 16.65 12.73 -33.71
C LEU A 380 17.91 12.92 -34.56
N ARG A 381 18.85 13.80 -34.16
CA ARG A 381 20.16 13.90 -34.83
C ARG A 381 20.93 12.57 -34.85
N LYS A 382 20.74 11.69 -33.86
CA LYS A 382 21.33 10.33 -33.87
C LYS A 382 20.64 9.39 -34.86
N ILE A 383 19.36 9.61 -35.14
CA ILE A 383 18.56 8.80 -36.09
C ILE A 383 18.83 9.23 -37.53
N PHE A 384 18.82 10.53 -37.79
CA PHE A 384 18.86 11.05 -39.15
C PHE A 384 20.19 11.72 -39.55
N GLY A 385 21.12 11.89 -38.61
CA GLY A 385 22.34 12.66 -38.83
C GLY A 385 22.09 14.17 -38.83
N ASN A 386 22.77 14.89 -39.73
CA ASN A 386 22.70 16.35 -39.79
C ASN A 386 21.37 16.79 -40.41
N MET A 387 20.55 17.54 -39.68
CA MET A 387 19.21 17.97 -40.12
C MET A 387 18.98 19.45 -39.87
N ASN A 388 18.28 20.10 -40.79
CA ASN A 388 17.72 21.43 -40.56
C ASN A 388 16.46 21.32 -39.71
N VAL A 389 16.55 21.82 -38.48
CA VAL A 389 15.46 21.89 -37.52
C VAL A 389 15.06 23.34 -37.35
N THR A 390 13.78 23.65 -37.51
CA THR A 390 13.22 25.00 -37.33
C THR A 390 12.17 25.00 -36.24
N LYS A 391 12.12 26.02 -35.37
CA LYS A 391 11.05 26.13 -34.37
C LYS A 391 9.69 26.35 -35.02
N SER A 392 8.65 25.76 -34.45
CA SER A 392 7.28 26.10 -34.84
C SER A 392 6.96 27.53 -34.43
N ASN A 393 6.42 28.32 -35.36
CA ASN A 393 6.03 29.71 -35.15
C ASN A 393 4.50 29.92 -35.15
N ARG A 394 3.72 28.84 -35.26
CA ARG A 394 2.26 28.90 -35.30
C ARG A 394 1.70 28.83 -33.88
N PRO A 395 0.91 29.82 -33.43
CA PRO A 395 0.33 29.79 -32.09
C PRO A 395 -0.68 28.64 -31.99
N TYR A 396 -0.46 27.77 -31.01
CA TYR A 396 -1.40 26.72 -30.66
C TYR A 396 -1.14 26.29 -29.23
N SER A 397 -2.19 26.26 -28.43
CA SER A 397 -2.18 25.70 -27.09
C SER A 397 -3.32 24.68 -26.97
N PRO A 398 -3.09 23.53 -26.32
CA PRO A 398 -4.13 22.53 -26.15
C PRO A 398 -5.27 23.06 -25.24
N PRO A 399 -6.48 22.47 -25.31
CA PRO A 399 -7.60 22.85 -24.47
C PRO A 399 -7.29 22.77 -22.97
N GLU A 400 -7.94 23.59 -22.14
CA GLU A 400 -7.72 23.63 -20.68
C GLU A 400 -7.91 22.26 -20.01
N LYS A 401 -8.96 21.52 -20.43
CA LYS A 401 -9.20 20.14 -20.04
C LYS A 401 -8.70 19.22 -21.16
N ASN A 402 -7.38 19.16 -21.34
CA ASN A 402 -6.67 18.37 -22.36
C ASN A 402 -6.91 16.86 -22.17
N ILE A 403 -8.09 16.39 -22.58
CA ILE A 403 -8.51 14.99 -22.52
C ILE A 403 -8.10 14.30 -23.83
N ILE A 404 -7.53 13.12 -23.69
CA ILE A 404 -7.11 12.23 -24.78
C ILE A 404 -7.77 10.85 -24.61
N GLY A 405 -7.71 10.01 -25.63
CA GLY A 405 -8.19 8.63 -25.56
C GLY A 405 -9.25 8.34 -26.62
N ASN A 406 -9.47 7.05 -26.86
CA ASN A 406 -10.46 6.51 -27.81
C ASN A 406 -11.72 6.01 -27.09
N THR A 407 -11.83 6.22 -25.77
CA THR A 407 -12.97 5.79 -24.96
C THR A 407 -13.26 6.85 -23.90
N GLU A 408 -14.53 7.25 -23.74
CA GLU A 408 -14.88 8.19 -22.68
C GLU A 408 -14.67 7.56 -21.30
N TYR A 409 -14.15 8.36 -20.36
CA TYR A 409 -13.89 7.96 -18.99
C TYR A 409 -15.03 7.15 -18.33
N ARG A 410 -16.29 7.50 -18.58
CA ARG A 410 -17.45 6.81 -17.97
C ARG A 410 -17.58 5.34 -18.42
N TYR A 411 -17.17 5.00 -19.63
CA TYR A 411 -17.34 3.68 -20.22
C TYR A 411 -16.27 2.67 -19.83
N ILE A 412 -15.23 3.12 -19.12
CA ILE A 412 -14.17 2.23 -18.64
C ILE A 412 -14.65 1.52 -17.38
N PRO A 413 -14.85 0.19 -17.41
CA PRO A 413 -15.26 -0.58 -16.23
C PRO A 413 -14.09 -0.76 -15.27
N GLN A 414 -14.35 -0.88 -13.97
CA GLN A 414 -13.33 -1.17 -12.93
C GLN A 414 -12.04 -0.35 -13.13
N LYS A 415 -12.16 0.97 -12.99
CA LYS A 415 -11.14 1.94 -13.43
C LYS A 415 -9.84 1.80 -12.65
N GLU A 416 -8.75 1.70 -13.40
CA GLU A 416 -7.40 1.81 -12.90
C GLU A 416 -6.69 2.99 -13.55
N TYR A 417 -5.69 3.54 -12.85
CA TYR A 417 -5.01 4.77 -13.26
C TYR A 417 -3.52 4.56 -13.43
N VAL A 418 -3.00 4.98 -14.59
CA VAL A 418 -1.57 4.96 -14.89
C VAL A 418 -1.09 6.38 -15.14
N THR A 419 -0.27 6.88 -14.23
CA THR A 419 0.28 8.24 -14.28
C THR A 419 1.76 8.22 -14.65
N ALA A 420 2.17 9.11 -15.56
CA ALA A 420 3.56 9.34 -15.93
C ALA A 420 3.76 10.77 -16.48
N ASP A 421 4.96 11.11 -16.95
CA ASP A 421 5.20 12.38 -17.64
C ASP A 421 4.39 12.47 -18.94
N ARG A 422 4.00 13.69 -19.31
CA ARG A 422 3.14 14.00 -20.47
C ARG A 422 3.61 13.28 -21.74
N ASP A 423 4.91 13.28 -21.99
CA ASP A 423 5.45 12.74 -23.24
C ASP A 423 5.41 11.21 -23.28
N LEU A 424 5.77 10.54 -22.16
CA LEU A 424 5.61 9.10 -22.03
C LEU A 424 4.14 8.67 -22.13
N VAL A 425 3.22 9.35 -21.43
CA VAL A 425 1.79 9.06 -21.48
C VAL A 425 1.24 9.16 -22.89
N LEU A 426 1.62 10.19 -23.64
CA LEU A 426 1.15 10.36 -25.01
C LEU A 426 1.70 9.29 -25.96
N LYS A 427 2.91 8.77 -25.71
CA LYS A 427 3.44 7.64 -26.49
C LYS A 427 2.76 6.32 -26.12
N MET A 428 2.49 6.10 -24.83
CA MET A 428 1.71 4.96 -24.38
C MET A 428 0.31 4.97 -25.01
N ALA A 429 -0.36 6.13 -25.03
CA ALA A 429 -1.67 6.31 -25.65
C ALA A 429 -1.67 5.96 -27.15
N ASP A 430 -0.64 6.35 -27.90
CA ASP A 430 -0.48 5.97 -29.33
C ASP A 430 -0.36 4.46 -29.50
N ILE A 431 0.46 3.79 -28.69
CA ILE A 431 0.60 2.33 -28.75
C ILE A 431 -0.70 1.63 -28.36
N MET A 432 -1.38 2.10 -27.31
CA MET A 432 -2.67 1.57 -26.86
C MET A 432 -3.73 1.70 -27.95
N ALA A 433 -3.81 2.87 -28.60
CA ALA A 433 -4.74 3.11 -29.70
C ALA A 433 -4.46 2.17 -30.90
N ARG A 434 -3.19 1.99 -31.26
CA ARG A 434 -2.79 1.04 -32.33
C ARG A 434 -3.09 -0.41 -32.00
N ARG A 435 -3.07 -0.78 -30.72
CA ARG A 435 -3.43 -2.12 -30.22
C ARG A 435 -4.94 -2.29 -30.01
N GLY A 436 -5.75 -1.28 -30.32
CA GLY A 436 -7.21 -1.33 -30.16
C GLY A 436 -7.67 -1.37 -28.69
N MET A 437 -6.81 -0.95 -27.75
CA MET A 437 -7.14 -0.93 -26.33
C MET A 437 -8.04 0.26 -26.00
N GLN A 438 -8.99 0.09 -25.08
CA GLN A 438 -9.88 1.16 -24.64
C GLN A 438 -9.27 1.97 -23.50
N PHE A 439 -9.18 3.28 -23.67
CA PHE A 439 -8.67 4.17 -22.64
C PHE A 439 -9.17 5.60 -22.75
N SER A 440 -9.13 6.29 -21.61
CA SER A 440 -9.31 7.73 -21.49
C SER A 440 -8.07 8.30 -20.81
N GLY A 441 -7.73 9.55 -21.06
CA GLY A 441 -6.58 10.16 -20.42
C GLY A 441 -6.73 11.65 -20.24
N ARG A 442 -6.05 12.19 -19.24
CA ARG A 442 -5.96 13.63 -19.00
C ARG A 442 -4.50 14.03 -18.99
N ILE A 443 -4.17 15.02 -19.80
CA ILE A 443 -2.87 15.71 -19.75
C ILE A 443 -3.03 16.96 -18.90
N TYR A 444 -2.17 17.10 -17.90
CA TYR A 444 -2.20 18.20 -16.95
C TYR A 444 -1.22 19.30 -17.37
N PRO A 445 -1.52 20.58 -17.08
CA PRO A 445 -0.57 21.68 -17.26
C PRO A 445 0.74 21.50 -16.47
N SER A 446 0.74 20.67 -15.43
CA SER A 446 1.91 20.32 -14.61
C SER A 446 2.96 19.44 -15.30
N GLY A 447 2.78 19.13 -16.60
CA GLY A 447 3.70 18.25 -17.34
C GLY A 447 3.48 16.76 -17.11
N LYS A 448 2.46 16.36 -16.33
CA LYS A 448 2.05 14.96 -16.11
C LYS A 448 0.84 14.59 -16.96
N GLY A 449 0.66 13.29 -17.21
CA GLY A 449 -0.57 12.73 -17.77
C GLY A 449 -1.05 11.55 -16.93
N THR A 450 -2.36 11.30 -16.96
CA THR A 450 -2.96 10.11 -16.36
C THR A 450 -3.84 9.42 -17.38
N LEU A 451 -3.61 8.13 -17.60
CA LEU A 451 -4.48 7.25 -18.38
C LEU A 451 -5.39 6.48 -17.42
N THR A 452 -6.67 6.47 -17.71
CA THR A 452 -7.67 5.60 -17.11
C THR A 452 -7.92 4.43 -18.05
N VAL A 453 -7.84 3.22 -17.50
CA VAL A 453 -7.98 1.95 -18.23
C VAL A 453 -8.81 0.98 -17.40
N SER A 454 -9.29 -0.11 -18.01
CA SER A 454 -10.00 -1.16 -17.26
C SER A 454 -9.01 -1.93 -16.37
N HIS A 455 -9.47 -2.50 -15.26
CA HIS A 455 -8.64 -3.37 -14.43
C HIS A 455 -8.08 -4.56 -15.21
N ALA A 456 -8.85 -5.10 -16.17
CA ALA A 456 -8.40 -6.17 -17.06
C ALA A 456 -7.21 -5.76 -17.94
N ASP A 457 -7.21 -4.51 -18.42
CA ASP A 457 -6.14 -3.97 -19.27
C ASP A 457 -4.95 -3.42 -18.48
N PHE A 458 -5.08 -3.26 -17.16
CA PHE A 458 -4.11 -2.54 -16.33
C PHE A 458 -2.69 -3.12 -16.40
N VAL A 459 -2.56 -4.45 -16.35
CA VAL A 459 -1.25 -5.13 -16.46
C VAL A 459 -0.64 -4.92 -17.84
N ALA A 460 -1.44 -5.05 -18.91
CA ALA A 460 -0.98 -4.82 -20.27
C ALA A 460 -0.51 -3.37 -20.49
N VAL A 461 -1.19 -2.40 -19.88
CA VAL A 461 -0.83 -0.97 -19.96
C VAL A 461 0.45 -0.68 -19.18
N ARG A 462 0.68 -1.35 -18.03
CA ARG A 462 1.98 -1.30 -17.34
C ARG A 462 3.10 -1.88 -18.19
N ASN A 463 2.86 -2.99 -18.89
CA ASN A 463 3.85 -3.55 -19.82
C ASN A 463 4.17 -2.58 -20.98
N ILE A 464 3.17 -1.87 -21.52
CA ILE A 464 3.38 -0.81 -22.53
C ILE A 464 4.26 0.31 -21.97
N LYS A 465 4.07 0.70 -20.71
CA LYS A 465 4.92 1.71 -20.05
C LYS A 465 6.38 1.25 -20.04
N ASP A 466 6.64 0.03 -19.61
CA ASP A 466 8.00 -0.53 -19.54
C ASP A 466 8.61 -0.72 -20.93
N GLU A 467 7.79 -1.10 -21.92
CA GLU A 467 8.17 -1.21 -23.31
C GLU A 467 8.63 0.15 -23.87
N VAL A 468 7.85 1.22 -23.68
CA VAL A 468 8.26 2.57 -24.11
C VAL A 468 9.53 3.00 -23.38
N ILE A 469 9.64 2.76 -22.07
CA ILE A 469 10.87 3.07 -21.33
C ILE A 469 12.08 2.33 -21.93
N SER A 470 11.92 1.06 -22.29
CA SER A 470 12.96 0.25 -22.94
C SER A 470 13.32 0.80 -24.33
N MET A 471 12.32 1.12 -25.17
CA MET A 471 12.51 1.78 -26.48
C MET A 471 13.29 3.08 -26.34
N ARG A 472 13.11 3.80 -25.24
CA ARG A 472 13.80 5.08 -25.01
C ARG A 472 15.22 4.91 -24.49
N LYS A 473 15.48 3.87 -23.68
CA LYS A 473 16.81 3.57 -23.11
C LYS A 473 17.88 3.34 -24.16
N GLN A 474 17.57 2.64 -25.26
CA GLN A 474 18.51 2.36 -26.35
C GLN A 474 19.08 3.62 -27.04
N PHE A 475 18.46 4.78 -26.84
CA PHE A 475 18.93 6.05 -27.41
C PHE A 475 19.22 7.13 -26.36
N ALA A 476 18.98 6.82 -25.08
CA ALA A 476 19.32 7.70 -23.98
C ALA A 476 20.83 7.96 -24.00
N SER A 477 21.22 9.24 -23.96
CA SER A 477 22.61 9.57 -23.67
C SER A 477 22.88 9.19 -22.22
N PRO A 478 24.02 8.55 -21.89
CA PRO A 478 24.44 8.35 -20.50
C PRO A 478 24.43 9.64 -19.68
N ASP A 479 24.54 10.79 -20.35
CA ASP A 479 24.62 12.13 -19.75
C ASP A 479 23.31 12.92 -19.69
N LYS A 480 22.14 12.33 -20.04
CA LYS A 480 20.88 13.08 -19.99
C LYS A 480 20.43 13.26 -18.53
N ALA A 481 20.37 14.53 -18.12
CA ALA A 481 19.95 14.95 -16.80
C ALA A 481 18.55 14.38 -16.47
N GLN A 482 18.43 13.57 -15.42
CA GLN A 482 17.19 12.93 -15.00
C GLN A 482 16.42 13.86 -14.07
N GLU A 483 15.19 14.22 -14.40
CA GLU A 483 14.32 14.96 -13.49
C GLU A 483 13.91 14.07 -12.30
N VAL A 484 14.18 14.53 -11.09
CA VAL A 484 14.00 13.78 -9.84
C VAL A 484 13.16 14.52 -8.80
N GLY A 485 12.75 15.77 -9.06
CA GLY A 485 11.94 16.60 -8.16
C GLY A 485 10.42 16.35 -8.24
N ASN A 486 9.66 17.01 -7.37
CA ASN A 486 8.20 16.88 -7.27
C ASN A 486 7.41 18.03 -7.93
N ARG A 487 8.11 19.04 -8.47
CA ARG A 487 7.53 20.21 -9.14
C ARG A 487 8.21 20.47 -10.49
N ASP A 488 7.43 20.90 -11.47
CA ASP A 488 7.93 21.34 -12.77
C ASP A 488 8.71 22.65 -12.62
N TYR A 489 9.85 22.77 -13.31
CA TYR A 489 10.68 23.96 -13.36
C TYR A 489 9.87 25.22 -13.78
N CYS A 490 8.95 25.07 -14.72
CA CYS A 490 8.17 26.18 -15.28
C CYS A 490 7.17 26.79 -14.29
N ALA A 491 6.93 26.13 -13.15
CA ALA A 491 6.02 26.61 -12.11
C ALA A 491 6.66 27.62 -11.16
N ASN A 492 7.97 27.88 -11.26
CA ASN A 492 8.67 28.87 -10.43
C ASN A 492 8.51 30.29 -11.02
N ARG A 493 8.20 31.29 -10.18
CA ARG A 493 8.08 32.69 -10.63
C ARG A 493 9.44 33.37 -10.76
N ASP A 494 10.30 33.18 -9.76
CA ASP A 494 11.70 33.63 -9.74
C ASP A 494 12.58 32.48 -9.23
N THR A 495 13.42 31.92 -10.09
CA THR A 495 14.13 30.67 -9.79
C THR A 495 15.50 30.92 -9.16
N ARG A 496 15.73 30.29 -8.02
CA ARG A 496 17.05 30.14 -7.41
C ARG A 496 17.57 28.72 -7.61
N TYR A 497 18.78 28.63 -8.16
CA TYR A 497 19.47 27.36 -8.35
C TYR A 497 20.33 27.02 -7.14
N TYR A 498 20.37 25.74 -6.80
CA TYR A 498 21.19 25.20 -5.73
C TYR A 498 21.78 23.86 -6.17
N MET A 499 23.11 23.77 -6.20
CA MET A 499 23.79 22.48 -6.41
C MET A 499 23.96 21.80 -5.06
N SER A 500 23.38 20.62 -4.91
CA SER A 500 23.50 19.85 -3.68
C SER A 500 24.81 19.08 -3.62
N LYS A 501 25.25 18.83 -2.38
CA LYS A 501 26.36 17.94 -2.07
C LYS A 501 25.96 16.46 -2.12
N LEU A 502 24.66 16.15 -2.20
CA LEU A 502 24.14 14.79 -2.25
C LEU A 502 24.40 14.14 -3.61
N THR A 503 24.83 12.89 -3.56
CA THR A 503 24.77 11.98 -4.71
C THR A 503 23.32 11.60 -5.04
N PRO A 504 23.03 11.12 -6.26
CA PRO A 504 21.69 10.66 -6.63
C PRO A 504 21.15 9.55 -5.71
N GLU A 505 22.02 8.66 -5.25
CA GLU A 505 21.70 7.56 -4.34
C GLU A 505 21.33 8.09 -2.94
N GLN A 506 22.15 8.96 -2.36
CA GLN A 506 21.84 9.61 -1.09
C GLN A 506 20.55 10.43 -1.19
N PHE A 507 20.33 11.10 -2.32
CA PHE A 507 19.13 11.88 -2.54
C PHE A 507 17.87 10.99 -2.59
N LYS A 508 17.94 9.78 -3.15
CA LYS A 508 16.79 8.85 -3.16
C LYS A 508 16.31 8.50 -1.74
N GLU A 509 17.24 8.39 -0.79
CA GLU A 509 16.91 8.11 0.61
C GLU A 509 16.35 9.33 1.35
N VAL A 510 16.88 10.53 1.05
CA VAL A 510 16.41 11.81 1.63
C VAL A 510 15.05 12.24 1.07
N LYS A 511 14.76 11.87 -0.18
CA LYS A 511 13.60 12.32 -0.93
C LYS A 511 12.25 12.15 -0.21
N PRO A 512 11.90 10.99 0.38
CA PRO A 512 10.60 10.82 1.05
C PRO A 512 10.38 11.82 2.19
N PHE A 513 11.41 12.09 2.98
CA PHE A 513 11.37 13.03 4.10
C PHE A 513 11.26 14.47 3.62
N LEU A 514 12.00 14.82 2.57
CA LEU A 514 11.97 16.17 1.98
C LEU A 514 10.61 16.51 1.36
N GLU A 515 9.97 15.55 0.68
CA GLU A 515 8.70 15.76 -0.02
C GLU A 515 7.50 15.95 0.91
N THR A 516 7.64 15.67 2.22
CA THR A 516 6.59 15.93 3.22
C THR A 516 6.32 17.41 3.45
N SER A 517 7.32 18.27 3.22
CA SER A 517 7.32 19.65 3.71
C SER A 517 7.49 20.71 2.63
N VAL A 518 8.08 20.36 1.46
CA VAL A 518 8.41 21.35 0.43
C VAL A 518 8.23 20.84 -1.01
N SER A 519 7.92 21.77 -1.92
CA SER A 519 7.88 21.54 -3.36
C SER A 519 9.09 22.15 -4.06
N TYR A 520 9.74 21.39 -4.95
CA TYR A 520 10.97 21.78 -5.63
C TYR A 520 11.12 21.07 -6.98
N HIS A 521 11.82 21.71 -7.91
CA HIS A 521 12.33 21.04 -9.09
C HIS A 521 13.75 20.54 -8.80
N ALA A 522 14.09 19.35 -9.29
CA ALA A 522 15.43 18.80 -9.14
C ALA A 522 15.80 17.93 -10.33
N VAL A 523 17.08 17.95 -10.68
CA VAL A 523 17.66 17.20 -11.78
C VAL A 523 18.93 16.51 -11.30
N SER A 524 19.07 15.22 -11.60
CA SER A 524 20.26 14.43 -11.36
C SER A 524 21.08 14.33 -12.64
N ARG A 525 22.35 14.73 -12.60
CA ARG A 525 23.29 14.64 -13.74
C ARG A 525 24.72 14.47 -13.23
N GLU A 526 25.49 13.60 -13.88
CA GLU A 526 26.93 13.42 -13.60
C GLU A 526 27.23 13.14 -12.11
N GLY A 527 26.38 12.34 -11.45
CA GLY A 527 26.53 12.00 -10.03
C GLY A 527 26.23 13.14 -9.06
N LYS A 528 25.57 14.21 -9.51
CA LYS A 528 25.16 15.36 -8.69
C LYS A 528 23.68 15.65 -8.84
N VAL A 529 23.08 16.22 -7.80
CA VAL A 529 21.70 16.69 -7.82
C VAL A 529 21.65 18.22 -7.80
N ALA A 530 21.03 18.79 -8.83
CA ALA A 530 20.77 20.22 -8.97
C ALA A 530 19.32 20.50 -8.60
N PHE A 531 19.08 21.54 -7.80
CA PHE A 531 17.76 21.99 -7.39
C PHE A 531 17.44 23.35 -8.01
N ALA A 532 16.18 23.54 -8.37
CA ALA A 532 15.62 24.81 -8.79
C ALA A 532 14.36 25.08 -7.96
N VAL A 533 14.40 26.13 -7.15
CA VAL A 533 13.33 26.49 -6.21
C VAL A 533 12.93 27.94 -6.40
N ASP A 534 11.67 28.25 -6.11
CA ASP A 534 11.22 29.65 -6.07
C ASP A 534 12.00 30.41 -4.98
N LYS A 535 12.51 31.59 -5.33
CA LYS A 535 13.38 32.41 -4.47
C LYS A 535 12.75 32.73 -3.12
N GLU A 536 11.44 32.95 -3.07
CA GLU A 536 10.69 33.20 -1.82
C GLU A 536 10.69 31.96 -0.91
N ASN A 537 10.67 30.77 -1.50
CA ASN A 537 10.63 29.50 -0.78
C ASN A 537 12.02 28.91 -0.51
N ALA A 538 13.08 29.48 -1.08
CA ALA A 538 14.43 28.96 -0.96
C ALA A 538 14.90 28.76 0.50
N PRO A 539 14.64 29.67 1.47
CA PRO A 539 15.04 29.45 2.87
C PRO A 539 14.30 28.28 3.53
N ALA A 540 13.01 28.11 3.22
CA ALA A 540 12.22 26.99 3.72
C ALA A 540 12.71 25.66 3.13
N PHE A 541 13.02 25.64 1.84
CA PHE A 541 13.59 24.48 1.16
C PHE A 541 14.95 24.05 1.75
N HIS A 542 15.87 25.00 1.97
CA HIS A 542 17.18 24.66 2.54
C HIS A 542 17.06 24.05 3.93
N ARG A 543 16.20 24.64 4.80
CA ARG A 543 15.93 24.05 6.13
C ARG A 543 15.33 22.66 6.03
N ALA A 544 14.34 22.45 5.15
CA ALA A 544 13.73 21.15 4.95
C ALA A 544 14.73 20.10 4.44
N LEU A 545 15.61 20.48 3.50
CA LEU A 545 16.66 19.61 2.98
C LEU A 545 17.67 19.24 4.08
N GLU A 546 18.13 20.20 4.87
CA GLU A 546 19.04 19.94 5.98
C GLU A 546 18.42 19.08 7.08
N ASN A 547 17.13 19.25 7.37
CA ASN A 547 16.38 18.41 8.31
C ASN A 547 16.30 16.97 7.80
N ALA A 548 15.87 16.78 6.54
CA ALA A 548 15.72 15.46 5.93
C ALA A 548 17.06 14.70 5.82
N VAL A 549 18.16 15.40 5.50
CA VAL A 549 19.51 14.81 5.46
C VAL A 549 19.93 14.31 6.86
N ARG A 550 19.64 15.09 7.90
CA ARG A 550 19.98 14.72 9.28
C ARG A 550 19.12 13.56 9.78
N GLU A 551 17.83 13.56 9.46
CA GLU A 551 16.91 12.48 9.79
C GLU A 551 17.39 11.14 9.20
N VAL A 552 17.74 11.11 7.91
CA VAL A 552 18.30 9.90 7.28
C VAL A 552 19.63 9.50 7.90
N GLY A 553 20.49 10.46 8.25
CA GLY A 553 21.75 10.19 8.94
C GLY A 553 21.54 9.51 10.29
N MET A 554 20.63 10.03 11.11
CA MET A 554 20.27 9.45 12.40
C MET A 554 19.68 8.04 12.24
N LEU A 555 18.77 7.83 11.28
CA LEU A 555 18.20 6.50 11.02
C LEU A 555 19.26 5.47 10.60
N ARG A 556 20.27 5.87 9.82
CA ARG A 556 21.39 4.98 9.46
C ARG A 556 22.22 4.59 10.69
N ASN A 557 22.59 5.56 11.52
CA ASN A 557 23.33 5.28 12.76
C ASN A 557 22.55 4.31 13.67
N MET A 558 21.23 4.45 13.73
CA MET A 558 20.38 3.57 14.55
C MET A 558 20.17 2.19 13.94
N ALA A 559 20.20 2.05 12.62
CA ALA A 559 20.06 0.75 11.96
C ALA A 559 21.17 -0.23 12.36
N ASP A 560 22.37 0.29 12.65
CA ASP A 560 23.52 -0.52 13.08
C ASP A 560 23.37 -1.08 14.51
N LEU A 561 22.41 -0.58 15.31
CA LEU A 561 22.20 -1.02 16.70
C LEU A 561 21.47 -2.37 16.81
N GLY A 562 20.87 -2.88 15.73
CA GLY A 562 20.17 -4.17 15.76
C GLY A 562 18.87 -4.20 16.61
N LEU A 563 18.24 -3.04 16.83
CA LEU A 563 16.98 -2.92 17.59
C LEU A 563 15.81 -3.64 16.90
N THR A 564 14.79 -4.03 17.67
CA THR A 564 13.57 -4.65 17.14
C THR A 564 12.75 -3.68 16.28
N MET A 565 11.80 -4.19 15.50
CA MET A 565 10.94 -3.35 14.66
C MET A 565 10.11 -2.36 15.50
N GLU A 566 9.58 -2.83 16.63
CA GLU A 566 8.77 -2.03 17.55
C GLU A 566 9.60 -0.89 18.17
N GLN A 567 10.83 -1.20 18.61
CA GLN A 567 11.77 -0.21 19.14
C GLN A 567 12.15 0.85 18.09
N ASN A 568 12.42 0.42 16.85
CA ASN A 568 12.72 1.31 15.73
C ASN A 568 11.54 2.24 15.39
N ILE A 569 10.30 1.73 15.43
CA ILE A 569 9.09 2.55 15.22
C ILE A 569 8.96 3.60 16.33
N ALA A 570 9.15 3.21 17.60
CA ALA A 570 9.06 4.13 18.72
C ALA A 570 10.08 5.28 18.62
N LEU A 571 11.31 4.96 18.18
CA LEU A 571 12.38 5.93 18.02
C LEU A 571 12.25 6.80 16.76
N SER A 572 11.56 6.35 15.71
CA SER A 572 11.37 7.14 14.48
C SER A 572 10.75 8.51 14.74
N HIS A 573 9.79 8.61 15.66
CA HIS A 573 9.17 9.89 16.04
C HIS A 573 10.16 10.83 16.74
N VAL A 574 11.04 10.28 17.57
CA VAL A 574 12.08 11.01 18.30
C VAL A 574 13.14 11.54 17.33
N VAL A 575 13.58 10.70 16.40
CA VAL A 575 14.54 11.05 15.35
C VAL A 575 14.06 12.23 14.52
N HIS A 576 12.79 12.21 14.09
CA HIS A 576 12.20 13.32 13.34
C HIS A 576 12.27 14.65 14.11
N ARG A 577 11.93 14.63 15.42
CA ARG A 577 11.96 15.84 16.27
C ARG A 577 13.38 16.37 16.47
N LEU A 578 14.35 15.49 16.74
CA LEU A 578 15.76 15.86 16.89
C LEU A 578 16.32 16.49 15.61
N ALA A 579 15.98 15.90 14.46
CA ALA A 579 16.36 16.40 13.15
C ALA A 579 15.77 17.79 12.90
N VAL A 580 14.51 18.05 13.22
CA VAL A 580 13.91 19.39 13.03
C VAL A 580 14.53 20.45 13.93
N GLU A 581 14.79 20.14 15.20
CA GLU A 581 15.25 21.12 16.21
C GLU A 581 16.78 21.37 16.21
N TYR A 582 17.56 20.67 15.36
CA TYR A 582 19.03 20.77 15.33
C TYR A 582 19.68 20.48 16.69
N MET A 583 19.16 19.47 17.38
CA MET A 583 19.79 19.00 18.61
C MET A 583 21.01 18.15 18.28
N LYS A 584 22.10 18.39 19.02
CA LYS A 584 23.29 17.53 19.01
C LYS A 584 23.12 16.45 20.07
N LEU A 585 22.28 15.47 19.80
CA LEU A 585 22.12 14.26 20.60
C LEU A 585 22.25 13.08 19.66
N ASP A 586 23.24 12.21 19.87
CA ASP A 586 23.33 10.96 19.14
C ASP A 586 22.55 9.89 19.90
N LEU A 587 21.44 9.43 19.33
CA LEU A 587 20.60 8.42 19.97
C LEU A 587 21.34 7.08 20.07
N ALA A 588 22.30 6.80 19.18
CA ALA A 588 23.06 5.56 19.22
C ALA A 588 23.88 5.42 20.51
N ASP A 589 24.22 6.53 21.17
CA ASP A 589 24.95 6.49 22.43
C ASP A 589 24.10 6.02 23.62
N PHE A 590 22.76 6.03 23.50
CA PHE A 590 21.86 5.79 24.63
C PHE A 590 21.06 4.50 24.55
N PHE A 591 20.97 3.86 23.37
CA PHE A 591 20.19 2.65 23.16
C PHE A 591 21.08 1.45 22.80
N ASP A 592 20.87 0.31 23.46
CA ASP A 592 21.52 -0.97 23.18
C ASP A 592 20.45 -2.04 22.90
N SER A 593 20.71 -2.93 21.93
CA SER A 593 19.87 -4.09 21.60
C SER A 593 19.59 -5.04 22.77
N ARG A 594 20.44 -5.04 23.80
CA ARG A 594 20.31 -5.89 24.98
C ARG A 594 19.36 -5.33 26.04
N TYR A 595 18.91 -4.08 25.90
CA TYR A 595 17.95 -3.51 26.84
C TYR A 595 16.63 -4.27 26.83
N ASP A 596 16.12 -4.58 28.01
CA ASP A 596 14.76 -5.09 28.15
C ASP A 596 13.70 -4.01 27.87
N GLU A 597 12.42 -4.40 27.83
CA GLU A 597 11.32 -3.48 27.53
C GLU A 597 11.21 -2.33 28.55
N ALA A 598 11.55 -2.56 29.82
CA ALA A 598 11.46 -1.55 30.87
C ALA A 598 12.61 -0.54 30.75
N GLN A 599 13.84 -1.02 30.58
CA GLN A 599 15.04 -0.20 30.37
C GLN A 599 14.92 0.64 29.10
N PHE A 600 14.45 0.03 28.00
CA PHE A 600 14.19 0.75 26.76
C PHE A 600 13.13 1.83 26.93
N GLY A 601 12.02 1.50 27.60
CA GLY A 601 10.92 2.44 27.88
C GLY A 601 11.35 3.61 28.76
N GLU A 602 12.15 3.35 29.79
CA GLU A 602 12.73 4.37 30.67
C GLU A 602 13.66 5.32 29.90
N MET A 603 14.62 4.78 29.14
CA MET A 603 15.52 5.61 28.31
C MET A 603 14.75 6.45 27.30
N LEU A 604 13.74 5.87 26.62
CA LEU A 604 12.89 6.58 25.68
C LEU A 604 12.10 7.71 26.35
N SER A 605 11.62 7.51 27.58
CA SER A 605 10.95 8.54 28.38
C SER A 605 11.90 9.70 28.71
N LEU A 606 13.11 9.39 29.15
CA LEU A 606 14.15 10.39 29.48
C LEU A 606 14.56 11.21 28.24
N VAL A 607 14.73 10.56 27.09
CA VAL A 607 15.01 11.23 25.81
C VAL A 607 13.86 12.18 25.44
N ASN A 608 12.61 11.75 25.56
CA ASN A 608 11.46 12.63 25.31
C ASN A 608 11.41 13.82 26.28
N ALA A 609 11.75 13.60 27.55
CA ALA A 609 11.84 14.66 28.54
C ALA A 609 12.95 15.66 28.19
N TYR A 610 14.12 15.18 27.76
CA TYR A 610 15.22 16.03 27.29
C TYR A 610 14.85 16.86 26.06
N ILE A 611 14.17 16.27 25.08
CA ILE A 611 13.67 17.00 23.90
C ILE A 611 12.63 18.05 24.31
N ALA A 612 11.81 17.78 25.33
CA ALA A 612 10.83 18.75 25.81
C ALA A 612 11.44 19.96 26.56
N GLN A 613 12.70 19.86 27.04
CA GLN A 613 13.38 20.96 27.69
C GLN A 613 13.69 22.10 26.71
N THR A 614 13.69 23.34 27.20
CA THR A 614 14.17 24.49 26.43
C THR A 614 15.68 24.42 26.21
N PRO A 615 16.23 25.13 25.20
CA PRO A 615 17.68 25.15 24.97
C PRO A 615 18.49 25.55 26.20
N ALA A 616 17.99 26.44 27.06
CA ALA A 616 18.70 26.84 28.29
C ALA A 616 18.73 25.73 29.35
N GLU A 617 17.63 24.98 29.51
CA GLU A 617 17.52 23.90 30.49
C GLU A 617 18.39 22.68 30.10
N ARG A 618 18.53 22.40 28.80
CA ARG A 618 19.33 21.28 28.29
C ARG A 618 20.83 21.38 28.61
N TYR A 619 21.35 22.60 28.83
CA TYR A 619 22.75 22.84 29.20
C TYR A 619 22.93 23.30 30.66
N GLY A 620 21.86 23.32 31.45
CA GLY A 620 21.88 23.71 32.86
C GLY A 620 22.02 22.54 33.81
N GLU A 621 22.09 22.83 35.12
CA GLU A 621 22.22 21.82 36.19
C GLU A 621 21.05 20.83 36.23
N ASN A 622 19.86 21.23 35.77
CA ASN A 622 18.65 20.39 35.73
C ASN A 622 18.46 19.70 34.36
N SER A 623 19.52 19.49 33.60
CA SER A 623 19.43 18.84 32.29
C SER A 623 19.03 17.37 32.44
N LYS A 624 18.04 16.94 31.64
CA LYS A 624 17.66 15.52 31.55
C LYS A 624 18.74 14.65 30.91
N LEU A 625 19.78 15.26 30.34
CA LEU A 625 20.96 14.54 29.89
C LEU A 625 21.68 13.83 31.04
N THR A 626 21.72 14.44 32.24
CA THR A 626 22.33 13.83 33.42
C THR A 626 21.57 12.56 33.81
N ASP A 627 20.24 12.65 33.91
CA ASP A 627 19.36 11.51 34.18
C ASP A 627 19.55 10.39 33.14
N MET A 628 19.70 10.74 31.85
CA MET A 628 19.96 9.76 30.78
C MET A 628 21.31 9.05 30.96
N LEU A 629 22.36 9.78 31.32
CA LEU A 629 23.70 9.20 31.54
C LEU A 629 23.71 8.30 32.77
N GLU A 630 23.03 8.68 33.84
CA GLU A 630 22.86 7.87 35.05
C GLU A 630 22.10 6.58 34.76
N ALA A 631 20.96 6.68 34.06
CA ALA A 631 20.17 5.51 33.66
C ALA A 631 20.98 4.57 32.76
N LYS A 632 21.70 5.11 31.76
CA LYS A 632 22.59 4.33 30.91
C LYS A 632 23.64 3.58 31.72
N SER A 633 24.34 4.27 32.63
CA SER A 633 25.36 3.64 33.47
C SER A 633 24.77 2.53 34.36
N SER A 634 23.56 2.71 34.87
CA SER A 634 22.85 1.70 35.66
C SER A 634 22.50 0.47 34.81
N PHE A 635 22.02 0.67 33.59
CA PHE A 635 21.69 -0.43 32.67
C PHE A 635 22.94 -1.21 32.26
N GLU A 636 24.02 -0.51 31.91
CA GLU A 636 25.32 -1.13 31.59
C GLU A 636 25.84 -1.98 32.75
N ARG A 637 25.77 -1.47 33.98
CA ARG A 637 26.12 -2.23 35.20
C ARG A 637 25.24 -3.48 35.36
N SER A 638 23.93 -3.36 35.17
CA SER A 638 23.02 -4.52 35.28
C SER A 638 23.32 -5.59 34.23
N MET A 639 23.69 -5.19 33.01
CA MET A 639 24.07 -6.13 31.95
C MET A 639 25.39 -6.83 32.27
N GLU A 640 26.40 -6.08 32.72
CA GLU A 640 27.69 -6.64 33.16
C GLU A 640 27.53 -7.70 34.25
N LEU A 641 26.64 -7.44 35.21
CA LEU A 641 26.34 -8.35 36.30
C LEU A 641 25.56 -9.59 35.80
N SER A 642 24.64 -9.41 34.86
CA SER A 642 23.95 -10.52 34.21
C SER A 642 24.91 -11.40 33.41
N ASP A 643 25.82 -10.79 32.66
CA ASP A 643 26.87 -11.49 31.90
C ASP A 643 27.78 -12.29 32.86
N PHE A 644 28.13 -11.74 34.02
CA PHE A 644 28.85 -12.47 35.07
C PHE A 644 28.10 -13.71 35.53
N PHE A 645 26.85 -13.53 35.96
CA PHE A 645 26.03 -14.65 36.46
C PHE A 645 25.75 -15.71 35.39
N SER A 646 25.81 -15.37 34.10
CA SER A 646 25.68 -16.36 33.02
C SER A 646 26.87 -17.32 32.90
N GLN A 647 28.03 -16.94 33.45
CA GLN A 647 29.27 -17.72 33.38
C GLN A 647 29.51 -18.58 34.63
N HIS A 648 28.68 -18.43 35.66
CA HIS A 648 28.87 -19.03 36.98
C HIS A 648 27.58 -19.65 37.52
N ASP A 649 27.71 -20.78 38.23
CA ASP A 649 26.58 -21.51 38.82
C ASP A 649 26.37 -21.13 40.30
N PHE A 650 26.31 -19.81 40.59
CA PHE A 650 26.12 -19.30 41.95
C PHE A 650 24.73 -19.60 42.54
N SER A 651 24.66 -19.85 43.84
CA SER A 651 23.42 -19.94 44.62
C SER A 651 22.70 -18.59 44.72
N ASP A 652 21.41 -18.60 45.06
CA ASP A 652 20.63 -17.36 45.20
C ASP A 652 21.22 -16.43 46.28
N GLU A 653 21.75 -16.99 47.37
CA GLU A 653 22.42 -16.24 48.43
C GLU A 653 23.75 -15.61 47.96
N GLN A 654 24.55 -16.34 47.18
CA GLN A 654 25.78 -15.81 46.58
C GLN A 654 25.46 -14.69 45.58
N ARG A 655 24.45 -14.89 44.72
CA ARG A 655 24.01 -13.87 43.74
C ARG A 655 23.50 -12.61 44.44
N ALA A 656 22.76 -12.76 45.54
CA ALA A 656 22.31 -11.61 46.34
C ALA A 656 23.49 -10.84 46.96
N ALA A 657 24.48 -11.55 47.51
CA ALA A 657 25.67 -10.92 48.07
C ALA A 657 26.50 -10.18 47.00
N ILE A 658 26.76 -10.81 45.85
CA ILE A 658 27.50 -10.19 44.72
C ILE A 658 26.73 -8.98 44.17
N THR A 659 25.40 -9.06 44.06
CA THR A 659 24.58 -7.93 43.62
C THR A 659 24.71 -6.75 44.57
N ALA A 660 24.74 -6.99 45.89
CA ALA A 660 24.93 -5.93 46.88
C ALA A 660 26.30 -5.25 46.76
N MET A 661 27.36 -6.02 46.51
CA MET A 661 28.71 -5.47 46.21
C MET A 661 28.68 -4.55 45.00
N PHE A 662 28.03 -5.00 43.92
CA PHE A 662 27.99 -4.28 42.65
C PHE A 662 27.20 -2.95 42.72
N VAL A 663 26.23 -2.87 43.65
CA VAL A 663 25.53 -1.61 43.99
C VAL A 663 26.43 -0.66 44.78
N GLY A 664 27.37 -1.17 45.57
CA GLY A 664 28.32 -0.43 46.41
C GLY A 664 29.56 0.14 45.68
N ASP A 665 29.47 0.46 44.39
CA ASP A 665 30.60 0.96 43.57
C ASP A 665 31.77 -0.03 43.34
N VAL A 666 31.57 -1.32 43.59
CA VAL A 666 32.53 -2.38 43.21
C VAL A 666 32.48 -2.63 41.70
N THR A 667 33.65 -2.70 41.06
CA THR A 667 33.80 -2.89 39.61
C THR A 667 33.80 -4.36 39.18
N ARG A 668 33.50 -4.61 37.90
CA ARG A 668 33.55 -5.94 37.29
C ARG A 668 34.86 -6.69 37.56
N GLY A 669 36.00 -6.01 37.39
CA GLY A 669 37.31 -6.63 37.60
C GLY A 669 37.59 -7.06 39.05
N GLN A 670 36.89 -6.47 40.03
CA GLN A 670 37.03 -6.84 41.45
C GLN A 670 36.18 -8.06 41.81
N ILE A 671 35.05 -8.28 41.14
CA ILE A 671 34.21 -9.46 41.35
C ILE A 671 34.67 -10.67 40.52
N ASP A 672 35.50 -10.49 39.47
CA ASP A 672 36.07 -11.59 38.68
C ASP A 672 36.96 -12.55 39.49
N SER A 673 37.39 -12.16 40.69
CA SER A 673 38.13 -13.04 41.62
C SER A 673 37.24 -13.95 42.45
N ILE A 674 35.91 -13.79 42.38
CA ILE A 674 34.93 -14.58 43.12
C ILE A 674 34.50 -15.75 42.24
N ASP A 675 34.67 -16.97 42.75
CA ASP A 675 34.19 -18.21 42.13
C ASP A 675 33.20 -18.94 43.05
N GLU A 676 32.68 -20.09 42.62
CA GLU A 676 31.65 -20.85 43.34
C GLU A 676 32.10 -21.34 44.72
N THR A 677 33.40 -21.28 45.04
CA THR A 677 33.95 -21.72 46.33
C THR A 677 33.72 -20.73 47.46
N PHE A 678 33.40 -19.47 47.16
CA PHE A 678 33.12 -18.43 48.15
C PHE A 678 31.72 -18.60 48.73
N THR A 679 31.57 -18.66 50.06
CA THR A 679 30.22 -18.59 50.65
C THR A 679 29.66 -17.16 50.60
N ALA A 680 28.36 -16.99 50.85
CA ALA A 680 27.76 -15.66 50.92
C ALA A 680 28.43 -14.77 51.98
N GLU A 681 28.89 -15.36 53.09
CA GLU A 681 29.66 -14.68 54.13
C GLU A 681 31.07 -14.31 53.66
N ASP A 682 31.75 -15.20 52.92
CA ASP A 682 33.08 -14.91 52.34
C ASP A 682 32.99 -13.72 51.36
N ILE A 683 31.90 -13.64 50.58
CA ILE A 683 31.61 -12.54 49.64
C ILE A 683 31.38 -11.22 50.39
N GLN A 684 30.61 -11.23 51.49
CA GLN A 684 30.40 -10.03 52.31
C GLN A 684 31.69 -9.55 52.99
N ALA A 685 32.50 -10.47 53.51
CA ALA A 685 33.80 -10.13 54.09
C ALA A 685 34.75 -9.55 53.03
N TYR A 686 34.73 -10.09 51.81
CA TYR A 686 35.49 -9.56 50.69
C TYR A 686 35.06 -8.13 50.33
N ASP A 687 33.76 -7.85 50.33
CA ASP A 687 33.20 -6.51 50.08
C ASP A 687 33.64 -5.48 51.12
N GLU A 688 33.59 -5.85 52.40
CA GLU A 688 34.05 -5.00 53.49
C GLU A 688 35.54 -4.67 53.36
N ILE A 689 36.35 -5.63 52.91
CA ILE A 689 37.78 -5.41 52.65
C ILE A 689 37.96 -4.48 51.45
N LEU A 690 37.22 -4.65 50.36
CA LEU A 690 37.32 -3.76 49.20
C LEU A 690 36.99 -2.29 49.56
N HIS A 691 36.06 -2.08 50.48
CA HIS A 691 35.66 -0.74 50.93
C HIS A 691 36.56 -0.13 52.00
N ASN A 692 37.19 -0.96 52.86
CA ASN A 692 37.99 -0.50 53.99
C ASN A 692 39.50 -0.66 53.82
N ALA A 693 39.97 -1.40 52.80
CA ALA A 693 41.38 -1.66 52.59
C ALA A 693 42.14 -0.36 52.31
N LEU A 694 43.18 -0.11 53.11
CA LEU A 694 44.07 1.03 52.94
C LEU A 694 45.25 0.70 52.01
N GLN A 695 45.50 -0.58 51.71
CA GLN A 695 46.59 -1.09 50.89
C GLN A 695 46.13 -2.28 50.02
N GLU A 696 46.64 -2.39 48.78
CA GLU A 696 46.30 -3.50 47.86
C GLU A 696 46.72 -4.89 48.39
N SER A 697 47.64 -4.97 49.36
CA SER A 697 48.07 -6.23 49.99
C SER A 697 46.95 -6.95 50.74
N ASP A 698 46.02 -6.19 51.32
CA ASP A 698 44.97 -6.74 52.20
C ASP A 698 44.00 -7.63 51.42
N VAL A 699 43.74 -7.28 50.16
CA VAL A 699 42.93 -8.05 49.20
C VAL A 699 43.64 -9.34 48.78
N ALA A 700 44.94 -9.27 48.49
CA ALA A 700 45.73 -10.43 48.09
C ALA A 700 45.90 -11.46 49.23
N ASP A 701 46.08 -10.98 50.46
CA ASP A 701 46.16 -11.82 51.65
C ASP A 701 44.83 -12.54 51.91
N PHE A 702 43.71 -11.85 51.77
CA PHE A 702 42.37 -12.44 51.90
C PHE A 702 42.14 -13.55 50.86
N LEU A 703 42.39 -13.28 49.57
CA LEU A 703 42.22 -14.28 48.51
C LEU A 703 43.13 -15.50 48.71
N THR A 704 44.34 -15.31 49.24
CA THR A 704 45.28 -16.40 49.55
C THR A 704 44.80 -17.24 50.74
N ALA A 705 44.30 -16.58 51.79
CA ALA A 705 43.72 -17.25 52.96
C ALA A 705 42.47 -18.05 52.59
N HIS A 706 41.58 -17.50 51.76
CA HIS A 706 40.40 -18.19 51.24
C HIS A 706 40.79 -19.49 50.52
N LYS A 707 41.75 -19.42 49.57
CA LYS A 707 42.25 -20.61 48.86
C LYS A 707 42.77 -21.69 49.80
N GLN A 708 43.52 -21.32 50.84
CA GLN A 708 43.99 -22.29 51.83
C GLN A 708 42.83 -22.91 52.61
N THR A 709 41.82 -22.13 52.95
CA THR A 709 40.63 -22.58 53.68
C THR A 709 39.80 -23.57 52.85
N VAL A 710 39.67 -23.33 51.54
CA VAL A 710 39.02 -24.26 50.60
C VAL A 710 39.79 -25.58 50.53
N ILE A 711 41.11 -25.54 50.39
CA ILE A 711 41.98 -26.73 50.38
C ILE A 711 41.81 -27.54 51.69
N ASP A 712 41.76 -26.86 52.84
CA ASP A 712 41.59 -27.52 54.13
C ASP A 712 40.20 -28.17 54.28
N ARG A 713 39.13 -27.51 53.78
CA ARG A 713 37.77 -28.05 53.72
C ARG A 713 37.67 -29.27 52.79
N GLU A 714 38.27 -29.21 51.62
CA GLU A 714 38.33 -30.35 50.68
C GLU A 714 39.10 -31.53 51.28
N ASN A 715 40.24 -31.27 51.93
CA ASN A 715 41.02 -32.31 52.61
C ASN A 715 40.29 -32.92 53.81
N ALA A 716 39.49 -32.14 54.55
CA ALA A 716 38.68 -32.63 55.67
C ALA A 716 37.51 -33.51 55.23
N ASN A 717 36.96 -33.26 54.03
CA ASN A 717 35.86 -34.04 53.44
C ASN A 717 36.33 -35.23 52.57
N ARG A 718 37.64 -35.37 52.35
CA ARG A 718 38.22 -36.48 51.58
C ARG A 718 38.25 -37.76 52.41
N ILE A 719 37.56 -38.80 51.96
CA ILE A 719 37.69 -40.15 52.52
C ILE A 719 39.08 -40.70 52.12
N PRO A 720 39.96 -41.06 53.07
CA PRO A 720 41.27 -41.63 52.75
C PRO A 720 41.10 -42.91 51.92
N THR A 721 41.86 -43.05 50.84
CA THR A 721 41.85 -44.31 50.08
C THR A 721 42.48 -45.45 50.89
N GLU A 722 42.06 -46.69 50.65
CA GLU A 722 42.54 -47.87 51.38
C GLU A 722 44.10 -47.98 51.36
N GLU A 723 44.73 -47.52 50.28
CA GLU A 723 46.18 -47.44 50.13
C GLU A 723 46.85 -46.40 51.08
N GLU A 724 46.22 -45.25 51.30
CA GLU A 724 46.74 -44.17 52.17
C GLU A 724 46.63 -44.52 53.67
N VAL A 725 45.69 -45.40 54.04
CA VAL A 725 45.54 -45.92 55.41
C VAL A 725 46.54 -47.04 55.72
N LEU A 726 46.92 -47.84 54.72
CA LEU A 726 47.83 -48.97 54.87
C LEU A 726 49.32 -48.57 54.79
N PHE A 727 49.66 -47.47 54.11
CA PHE A 727 51.05 -47.04 53.86
C PHE A 727 51.90 -46.80 55.13
N PRO A 728 51.38 -46.21 56.24
CA PRO A 728 52.17 -46.02 57.47
C PRO A 728 52.34 -47.28 58.31
N LYS A 729 51.61 -48.37 58.00
CA LYS A 729 51.61 -49.63 58.76
C LYS A 729 52.35 -50.77 58.04
N ALA A 730 52.86 -50.53 56.84
CA ALA A 730 53.66 -51.50 56.11
C ALA A 730 55.12 -51.48 56.60
N ASP A 731 55.64 -52.64 57.01
CA ASP A 731 57.06 -52.83 57.28
C ASP A 731 57.84 -52.78 55.96
N LEU A 732 58.27 -51.58 55.59
CA LEU A 732 58.96 -51.27 54.34
C LEU A 732 60.25 -52.10 54.19
N ALA A 733 60.87 -52.54 55.29
CA ALA A 733 62.07 -53.36 55.26
C ALA A 733 61.76 -54.81 54.84
N ARG A 734 60.61 -55.35 55.24
CA ARG A 734 60.17 -56.70 54.88
C ARG A 734 59.71 -56.79 53.43
N PHE A 735 59.02 -55.76 52.92
CA PHE A 735 58.59 -55.69 51.51
C PHE A 735 59.78 -55.60 50.53
N LEU A 736 60.83 -54.85 50.89
CA LEU A 736 62.05 -54.75 50.08
C LEU A 736 62.91 -56.02 50.11
N ALA A 737 62.88 -56.80 51.20
CA ALA A 737 63.59 -58.06 51.32
C ALA A 737 62.93 -59.21 50.51
N GLU A 738 61.60 -59.23 50.41
CA GLU A 738 60.85 -60.29 49.72
C GLU A 738 60.71 -60.04 48.19
N HIS A 739 60.99 -58.83 47.68
CA HIS A 739 60.78 -58.46 46.26
C HIS A 739 62.04 -57.94 45.53
N THR A 740 63.24 -58.35 45.98
CA THR A 740 64.47 -58.14 45.22
C THR A 740 64.56 -59.15 44.06
N LEU A 741 64.17 -58.71 42.86
CA LEU A 741 64.39 -59.44 41.61
C LEU A 741 65.89 -59.67 41.36
N SER A 742 66.25 -60.86 40.87
CA SER A 742 67.63 -61.20 40.50
C SER A 742 68.12 -60.30 39.35
N SER A 743 69.45 -60.08 39.26
CA SER A 743 70.05 -59.20 38.25
C SER A 743 69.74 -59.59 36.79
N ASP A 744 69.33 -60.84 36.54
CA ASP A 744 69.04 -61.33 35.19
C ASP A 744 67.58 -61.07 34.78
N ASP A 745 66.66 -60.96 35.74
CA ASP A 745 65.26 -60.59 35.47
C ASP A 745 65.10 -59.10 35.10
N TRP A 746 65.99 -58.24 35.62
CA TRP A 746 66.05 -56.82 35.27
C TRP A 746 66.42 -56.57 33.80
N LYS A 747 67.28 -57.42 33.21
CA LYS A 747 67.65 -57.30 31.78
C LYS A 747 66.52 -57.72 30.86
N ALA A 748 65.76 -58.76 31.23
CA ALA A 748 64.59 -59.20 30.47
C ALA A 748 63.45 -58.15 30.49
N TRP A 749 63.28 -57.44 31.61
CA TRP A 749 62.31 -56.35 31.74
C TRP A 749 62.70 -55.11 30.93
N HIS A 750 63.99 -54.73 30.96
CA HIS A 750 64.52 -53.59 30.21
C HIS A 750 64.41 -53.77 28.67
N ILE A 751 64.54 -54.99 28.16
CA ILE A 751 64.37 -55.29 26.72
C ILE A 751 62.89 -55.23 26.30
N ARG A 752 61.95 -55.58 27.17
CA ARG A 752 60.51 -55.51 26.87
C ARG A 752 59.94 -54.09 26.93
N CYS A 753 60.49 -53.19 27.74
CA CYS A 753 60.08 -51.78 27.76
C CYS A 753 60.57 -50.98 26.55
N LEU A 754 61.75 -51.29 25.99
CA LEU A 754 62.29 -50.61 24.80
C LEU A 754 61.50 -50.92 23.52
N ASN A 755 60.79 -52.05 23.46
CA ASN A 755 59.97 -52.44 22.31
C ASN A 755 58.48 -52.04 22.43
N GLY A 756 58.10 -51.21 23.42
CA GLY A 756 56.86 -50.43 23.37
C GLY A 756 55.53 -51.18 23.47
N VAL A 757 55.45 -52.34 24.15
CA VAL A 757 54.21 -53.17 24.18
C VAL A 757 53.45 -53.16 25.52
N ILE A 758 53.91 -52.50 26.59
CA ILE A 758 53.15 -52.49 27.87
C ILE A 758 53.14 -51.09 28.49
N LEU A 759 52.27 -50.21 27.96
CA LEU A 759 51.96 -48.90 28.57
C LEU A 759 50.44 -48.64 28.63
N LYS A 760 49.62 -49.71 28.72
CA LYS A 760 48.15 -49.57 28.80
C LYS A 760 47.48 -50.26 29.99
N SER A 761 48.21 -50.84 30.95
CA SER A 761 47.54 -51.55 32.06
C SER A 761 48.27 -51.55 33.42
N THR A 762 49.05 -50.52 33.76
CA THR A 762 49.70 -50.45 35.09
C THR A 762 49.57 -49.07 35.72
N SER A 763 49.15 -49.04 36.98
CA SER A 763 48.85 -47.85 37.77
C SER A 763 50.05 -46.89 37.89
N PRO A 764 49.86 -45.57 37.83
CA PRO A 764 50.93 -44.56 37.97
C PRO A 764 51.79 -44.71 39.24
N ALA A 765 51.23 -45.29 40.32
CA ALA A 765 51.92 -45.54 41.58
C ALA A 765 53.10 -46.54 41.43
N ILE A 766 53.01 -47.51 40.52
CA ILE A 766 54.04 -48.53 40.26
C ILE A 766 55.22 -47.92 39.46
N ILE A 767 54.93 -46.91 38.64
CA ILE A 767 55.94 -46.13 37.90
C ILE A 767 56.71 -45.19 38.86
N LEU A 768 56.02 -44.65 39.88
CA LEU A 768 56.63 -43.80 40.91
C LEU A 768 57.62 -44.58 41.80
N LEU A 769 57.28 -45.80 42.23
CA LEU A 769 58.17 -46.64 43.05
C LEU A 769 59.43 -47.12 42.30
N SER A 770 59.31 -47.37 40.98
CA SER A 770 60.43 -47.86 40.16
C SER A 770 61.46 -46.78 39.80
N ALA A 771 61.07 -45.50 39.75
CA ALA A 771 61.98 -44.36 39.53
C ALA A 771 62.81 -43.98 40.79
N ILE A 772 62.30 -44.32 41.98
CA ILE A 772 62.96 -44.03 43.27
C ILE A 772 64.08 -45.05 43.57
N ILE A 773 63.95 -46.30 43.10
CA ILE A 773 64.81 -47.44 43.52
C ILE A 773 65.95 -47.77 42.51
N CYS A 774 66.16 -47.01 41.43
CA CYS A 774 67.31 -47.24 40.54
C CYS A 774 68.65 -46.79 41.19
N PRO A 775 69.62 -47.68 41.49
CA PRO A 775 70.83 -47.32 42.24
C PRO A 775 71.99 -46.82 41.36
N LYS A 776 71.79 -46.65 40.05
CA LYS A 776 72.88 -46.20 39.15
C LYS A 776 72.96 -44.67 39.09
N LYS A 777 74.11 -44.12 39.51
CA LYS A 777 74.50 -42.70 39.44
C LYS A 777 74.42 -42.05 38.04
N SER A 778 74.12 -42.80 36.98
CA SER A 778 74.11 -42.31 35.60
C SER A 778 72.75 -41.81 35.09
N CYS A 779 71.69 -41.79 35.91
CA CYS A 779 70.34 -41.33 35.52
C CYS A 779 69.86 -40.07 36.25
N MET A 780 70.73 -39.09 36.51
CA MET A 780 70.29 -37.77 37.03
C MET A 780 69.50 -36.95 36.01
N HIS A 781 69.82 -37.07 34.71
CA HIS A 781 69.10 -36.35 33.65
C HIS A 781 67.67 -36.87 33.45
N LEU A 782 67.44 -38.18 33.60
CA LEU A 782 66.11 -38.78 33.44
C LEU A 782 65.17 -38.39 34.60
N ARG A 783 65.69 -38.25 35.83
CA ARG A 783 64.91 -37.77 36.98
C ARG A 783 64.45 -36.32 36.81
N SER A 784 65.29 -35.44 36.27
CA SER A 784 64.92 -34.04 36.03
C SER A 784 63.85 -33.89 34.94
N VAL A 785 63.91 -34.72 33.89
CA VAL A 785 62.92 -34.72 32.80
C VAL A 785 61.57 -35.27 33.28
N ILE A 786 61.55 -36.35 34.06
CA ILE A 786 60.31 -36.93 34.58
C ILE A 786 59.62 -35.98 35.58
N ILE A 787 60.39 -35.30 36.45
CA ILE A 787 59.84 -34.30 37.37
C ILE A 787 59.29 -33.08 36.60
N ARG A 788 59.98 -32.63 35.54
CA ARG A 788 59.47 -31.52 34.70
C ARG A 788 58.21 -31.89 33.91
N VAL A 789 58.13 -33.12 33.39
CA VAL A 789 56.93 -33.61 32.71
C VAL A 789 55.76 -33.80 33.68
N MET A 790 56.02 -34.17 34.94
CA MET A 790 54.98 -34.25 35.97
C MET A 790 54.50 -32.89 36.48
N ILE A 791 55.39 -31.90 36.65
CA ILE A 791 54.98 -30.51 36.96
C ILE A 791 54.13 -29.94 35.81
N PHE A 792 54.50 -30.23 34.56
CA PHE A 792 53.72 -29.81 33.38
C PHE A 792 52.37 -30.53 33.29
N ALA A 793 52.29 -31.82 33.65
CA ALA A 793 51.05 -32.58 33.66
C ALA A 793 50.10 -32.24 34.83
N MET A 794 50.64 -31.81 35.98
CA MET A 794 49.83 -31.34 37.12
C MET A 794 49.33 -29.90 36.88
N SER A 795 50.08 -29.07 36.16
CA SER A 795 49.64 -27.72 35.77
C SER A 795 48.56 -27.69 34.67
N LEU A 796 48.33 -28.81 33.97
CA LEU A 796 47.31 -28.98 32.93
C LEU A 796 45.99 -29.58 33.46
N ARG A 797 45.88 -29.84 34.76
CA ARG A 797 44.62 -30.29 35.41
C ARG A 797 43.95 -29.20 36.26
N SER A 798 44.41 -27.97 36.16
CA SER A 798 43.88 -26.81 36.89
C SER A 798 43.74 -25.57 35.99
N VAL A 799 43.28 -25.75 34.75
CA VAL A 799 42.65 -24.72 33.91
C VAL A 799 41.34 -25.28 33.40
#